data_AF-A0A9N9FCD6-F1
#
_entry.id   AF-A0A9N9FCD6-F1
#
_cell.length_a   1.000
_cell.length_b   1.000
_cell.length_c   1.000
_cell.angle_alpha   90.00
_cell.angle_beta   90.00
_cell.angle_gamma   90.00
#
_symmetry.space_group_name_H-M   'P 1'
#
loop_
_entity.id
_entity.type
_entity.pdbx_description
1 polymer ?
#
loop_
_entity_poly.entity_id
_entity_poly.type
_entity_poly.pdbx_seq_one_letter_code
_entity_poly.pdbx_strand_id
1 'polypeptide(L)'
;MEFSNIQSNKSKQFIAIIILSLFLHVTFCDIQYINNIKDDFENDLIFEESNSNQDGMILLRFSKRNDNNIYLKIILVSRSILSITVVNKSFLSSKMMNATILNEEYILILYATQNDTFDTFDTFGLVSSWNGDIIDIIDFGIVWDNTRPKSNVPKTNLPFGLFIHEDVFAFAGVRGNDVIWKRFKLPNKSYSNNRNVTLITEGSILNPLSNSTFYPSNVKYFQLIDGGFGIAISYRHGIDKFNVDEVYVNLLEPNATEPLGPYLLHHAFKFKDYKLPILIDDCIINFDGTGYTCTIYDHSESSQIRFLSNGAVTSVGYTNIDVYQYYYGKFFFPNFYGGYVGFVLNNTNNKIDFYDIDHNYEVNTTSTKNKYINSLDNVTHININLIQKQNVFWTLRVFNYYFTIDYFSLNTIDSSDYRYMIQNPNVNNTSPSINETIYLPNDNLQLKIFYNIPIIISTGNLTIYQYDEEDNLSLRQIISGQNFYDDCEVQNDTVLINILPSTFHKGNANFSVRVDNNFVKSRKTQEPLLGISEKIWRFSTQLKEQDQPSDQLILSIKLKFNDEMPGYYDEVNSQNTYIFGQLQNELSKIIPINSQRLEINHIQNLNADRKDQKQVLLSIAVNKPNNYSTERNTESVKKDLDELIKNMDFNLISQGNITRFIDKGYGAQPTRKYINFK
;
A
#
# COMPACT_ATOMS: atom_id res chain seq x y z
N MET A 1 0.09 -58.31 55.04
CA MET A 1 0.47 -58.41 53.62
C MET A 1 0.54 -56.99 53.08
N GLU A 2 1.72 -56.40 53.25
CA GLU A 2 2.11 -55.16 52.60
C GLU A 2 2.45 -55.48 51.15
N PHE A 3 1.87 -54.77 50.19
CA PHE A 3 2.62 -54.11 49.13
C PHE A 3 1.80 -52.94 48.60
N SER A 4 2.43 -51.78 48.74
CA SER A 4 1.95 -50.42 48.64
C SER A 4 1.82 -49.89 47.22
N ASN A 5 0.71 -49.21 46.94
CA ASN A 5 0.67 -47.76 46.66
C ASN A 5 1.65 -47.14 45.62
N ILE A 6 1.85 -47.77 44.45
CA ILE A 6 2.74 -47.20 43.40
C ILE A 6 2.04 -46.93 42.05
N GLN A 7 0.79 -47.33 41.84
CA GLN A 7 0.18 -47.28 40.50
C GLN A 7 -0.71 -46.06 40.16
N SER A 8 -1.13 -45.22 41.12
CA SER A 8 -2.02 -44.09 40.80
C SER A 8 -1.31 -42.75 40.54
N ASN A 9 -0.04 -42.61 40.91
CA ASN A 9 0.74 -41.39 40.64
C ASN A 9 1.46 -41.44 39.28
N LYS A 10 1.83 -42.63 38.80
CA LYS A 10 2.44 -42.77 37.47
C LYS A 10 1.46 -42.52 36.34
N SER A 11 0.17 -42.86 36.44
CA SER A 11 -0.80 -42.56 35.36
C SER A 11 -1.19 -41.07 35.33
N LYS A 12 -1.27 -40.40 36.49
CA LYS A 12 -1.46 -38.94 36.54
C LYS A 12 -0.22 -38.19 36.08
N GLN A 13 0.99 -38.67 36.36
CA GLN A 13 2.21 -38.12 35.77
C GLN A 13 2.33 -38.45 34.27
N PHE A 14 1.89 -39.62 33.79
CA PHE A 14 1.92 -39.95 32.36
C PHE A 14 0.89 -39.14 31.57
N ILE A 15 -0.30 -38.92 32.12
CA ILE A 15 -1.33 -38.07 31.50
C ILE A 15 -0.94 -36.59 31.62
N ALA A 16 -0.31 -36.17 32.72
CA ALA A 16 0.28 -34.83 32.81
C ALA A 16 1.46 -34.66 31.86
N ILE A 17 2.31 -35.67 31.62
CA ILE A 17 3.40 -35.61 30.64
C ILE A 17 2.89 -35.67 29.20
N ILE A 18 1.80 -36.41 28.93
CA ILE A 18 1.15 -36.41 27.61
C ILE A 18 0.44 -35.08 27.35
N ILE A 19 -0.27 -34.52 28.34
CA ILE A 19 -0.90 -33.19 28.23
C ILE A 19 0.17 -32.07 28.19
N LEU A 20 1.28 -32.19 28.93
CA LEU A 20 2.40 -31.25 28.86
C LEU A 20 3.19 -31.40 27.55
N SER A 21 3.23 -32.60 26.94
CA SER A 21 3.79 -32.81 25.59
C SER A 21 2.84 -32.34 24.47
N LEU A 22 1.54 -32.29 24.73
CA LEU A 22 0.55 -31.69 23.83
C LEU A 22 0.47 -30.15 23.97
N PHE A 23 0.99 -29.58 25.07
CA PHE A 23 1.13 -28.14 25.27
C PHE A 23 2.57 -27.61 25.09
N LEU A 24 3.53 -28.48 24.72
CA LEU A 24 4.87 -28.11 24.27
C LEU A 24 5.01 -28.39 22.78
N HIS A 25 4.13 -27.79 21.98
CA HIS A 25 4.51 -27.33 20.65
C HIS A 25 4.79 -25.85 20.77
N VAL A 26 5.95 -25.52 21.36
CA VAL A 26 6.63 -24.29 20.99
C VAL A 26 6.91 -24.46 19.50
N THR A 27 6.19 -23.70 18.70
CA THR A 27 6.33 -23.67 17.25
C THR A 27 7.80 -23.40 16.93
N PHE A 28 8.45 -24.41 16.39
CA PHE A 28 9.71 -24.24 15.70
C PHE A 28 9.46 -23.23 14.57
N CYS A 29 10.24 -22.14 14.53
CA CYS A 29 10.29 -21.23 13.38
C CYS A 29 10.95 -21.95 12.20
N ASP A 30 10.31 -22.99 11.68
CA ASP A 30 10.78 -23.72 10.51
C ASP A 30 10.45 -22.88 9.28
N ILE A 31 11.44 -22.14 8.77
CA ILE A 31 11.24 -21.36 7.55
C ILE A 31 10.83 -22.29 6.40
N GLN A 32 9.60 -22.25 5.91
CA GLN A 32 9.14 -23.17 4.86
C GLN A 32 9.34 -22.57 3.47
N TYR A 33 9.88 -23.38 2.57
CA TYR A 33 10.01 -23.02 1.16
C TYR A 33 8.63 -23.07 0.51
N ILE A 34 8.16 -21.95 -0.03
CA ILE A 34 6.82 -21.87 -0.61
C ILE A 34 6.88 -21.97 -2.13
N ASN A 35 7.83 -21.29 -2.78
CA ASN A 35 7.93 -21.27 -4.24
C ASN A 35 9.30 -20.81 -4.76
N ASN A 36 9.64 -21.21 -6.00
CA ASN A 36 10.74 -20.67 -6.82
C ASN A 36 10.16 -19.93 -8.04
N ILE A 37 10.70 -18.77 -8.37
CA ILE A 37 10.60 -18.21 -9.72
C ILE A 37 11.99 -18.27 -10.33
N LYS A 38 12.14 -18.97 -11.44
CA LYS A 38 13.34 -18.91 -12.28
C LYS A 38 12.95 -18.35 -13.63
N ASP A 39 13.71 -17.37 -14.11
CA ASP A 39 13.51 -16.79 -15.41
C ASP A 39 14.85 -16.46 -16.07
N ASP A 40 14.94 -16.82 -17.35
CA ASP A 40 16.11 -16.52 -18.16
C ASP A 40 15.96 -15.10 -18.74
N PHE A 41 17.05 -14.40 -18.94
CA PHE A 41 17.05 -13.13 -19.68
C PHE A 41 18.00 -13.22 -20.86
N GLU A 42 17.74 -12.44 -21.91
CA GLU A 42 18.53 -12.45 -23.13
C GLU A 42 20.03 -12.34 -22.81
N ASN A 43 20.88 -13.03 -23.58
CA ASN A 43 22.32 -13.16 -23.31
C ASN A 43 23.10 -11.83 -23.21
N ASP A 44 22.48 -10.71 -23.58
CA ASP A 44 23.06 -9.37 -23.57
C ASP A 44 22.51 -8.45 -22.46
N LEU A 45 21.49 -8.89 -21.71
CA LEU A 45 20.93 -8.12 -20.61
C LEU A 45 21.81 -8.25 -19.37
N ILE A 46 22.10 -7.11 -18.76
CA ILE A 46 22.90 -6.98 -17.54
C ILE A 46 21.95 -6.55 -16.44
N PHE A 47 21.87 -7.35 -15.38
CA PHE A 47 21.12 -6.97 -14.18
C PHE A 47 21.76 -5.75 -13.51
N GLU A 48 20.92 -4.81 -13.10
CA GLU A 48 21.35 -3.55 -12.52
C GLU A 48 20.88 -3.40 -11.07
N GLU A 49 19.59 -3.63 -10.79
CA GLU A 49 19.03 -3.43 -9.46
C GLU A 49 17.71 -4.19 -9.26
N SER A 50 17.27 -4.25 -8.00
CA SER A 50 15.94 -4.73 -7.64
C SER A 50 15.34 -3.88 -6.53
N ASN A 51 14.03 -3.66 -6.59
CA ASN A 51 13.27 -2.93 -5.58
C ASN A 51 11.95 -3.64 -5.29
N SER A 52 11.42 -3.55 -4.07
CA SER A 52 10.16 -4.18 -3.69
C SER A 52 9.18 -3.16 -3.14
N ASN A 53 7.93 -3.26 -3.57
CA ASN A 53 6.84 -2.44 -3.07
C ASN A 53 6.21 -3.05 -1.80
N GLN A 54 5.46 -2.26 -1.03
CA GLN A 54 4.84 -2.70 0.24
C GLN A 54 3.82 -3.84 0.09
N ASP A 55 3.21 -3.96 -1.09
CA ASP A 55 2.28 -5.03 -1.46
C ASP A 55 2.95 -6.37 -1.79
N GLY A 56 4.29 -6.38 -1.91
CA GLY A 56 5.09 -7.55 -2.25
C GLY A 56 5.40 -7.70 -3.74
N MET A 57 5.04 -6.74 -4.59
CA MET A 57 5.56 -6.68 -5.97
C MET A 57 7.07 -6.42 -5.96
N ILE A 58 7.79 -7.02 -6.91
CA ILE A 58 9.25 -6.84 -7.05
C ILE A 58 9.53 -6.32 -8.46
N LEU A 59 10.27 -5.22 -8.56
CA LEU A 59 10.75 -4.65 -9.81
C LEU A 59 12.23 -4.99 -9.99
N LEU A 60 12.58 -5.57 -11.13
CA LEU A 60 13.95 -5.82 -11.54
C LEU A 60 14.30 -4.92 -12.72
N ARG A 61 15.47 -4.30 -12.69
CA ARG A 61 16.01 -3.52 -13.81
C ARG A 61 17.16 -4.24 -14.49
N PHE A 62 17.14 -4.19 -15.81
CA PHE A 62 18.20 -4.64 -16.69
C PHE A 62 18.58 -3.56 -17.69
N SER A 63 19.85 -3.56 -18.09
CA SER A 63 20.41 -2.75 -19.17
C SER A 63 20.98 -3.65 -20.27
N LYS A 64 21.17 -3.13 -21.47
CA LYS A 64 21.87 -3.83 -22.55
C LYS A 64 23.04 -2.97 -23.04
N ARG A 65 24.20 -3.59 -23.26
CA ARG A 65 25.38 -2.83 -23.74
C ARG A 65 25.09 -2.20 -25.09
N ASN A 66 25.43 -0.91 -25.23
CA ASN A 66 25.21 -0.11 -26.43
C ASN A 66 23.73 0.05 -26.83
N ASP A 67 22.82 -0.16 -25.88
CA ASP A 67 21.40 0.13 -26.05
C ASP A 67 20.98 1.25 -25.09
N ASN A 68 19.98 2.03 -25.51
CA ASN A 68 19.42 3.15 -24.76
C ASN A 68 18.07 2.77 -24.13
N ASN A 69 17.71 1.50 -24.19
CA ASN A 69 16.48 0.98 -23.64
C ASN A 69 16.72 0.56 -22.19
N ILE A 70 15.72 0.84 -21.35
CA ILE A 70 15.64 0.27 -20.02
C ILE A 70 14.68 -0.89 -20.08
N TYR A 71 15.14 -2.05 -19.59
CA TYR A 71 14.36 -3.27 -19.54
C TYR A 71 13.96 -3.52 -18.10
N LEU A 72 12.66 -3.63 -17.86
CA LEU A 72 12.10 -3.86 -16.55
C LEU A 72 11.37 -5.20 -16.53
N LYS A 73 11.49 -5.93 -15.42
CA LYS A 73 10.62 -7.07 -15.12
C LYS A 73 9.91 -6.80 -13.80
N ILE A 74 8.58 -6.80 -13.83
CA ILE A 74 7.74 -6.71 -12.63
C ILE A 74 7.28 -8.13 -12.28
N ILE A 75 7.65 -8.59 -11.09
CA ILE A 75 7.09 -9.78 -10.47
C ILE A 75 5.87 -9.35 -9.67
N LEU A 76 4.70 -9.74 -10.16
CA LEU A 76 3.42 -9.44 -9.54
C LEU A 76 3.22 -10.27 -8.26
N VAL A 77 2.28 -9.87 -7.41
CA VAL A 77 1.91 -10.61 -6.19
C VAL A 77 1.45 -12.04 -6.53
N SER A 78 0.81 -12.23 -7.69
CA SER A 78 0.43 -13.52 -8.29
C SER A 78 1.62 -14.39 -8.72
N ARG A 79 2.86 -13.87 -8.58
CA ARG A 79 4.12 -14.50 -8.99
C ARG A 79 4.30 -14.61 -10.51
N SER A 80 3.44 -13.99 -11.31
CA SER A 80 3.66 -13.83 -12.74
C SER A 80 4.64 -12.69 -13.03
N ILE A 81 5.35 -12.79 -14.16
CA ILE A 81 6.33 -11.81 -14.60
C ILE A 81 5.74 -10.98 -15.75
N LEU A 82 5.82 -9.66 -15.63
CA LEU A 82 5.52 -8.70 -16.68
C LEU A 82 6.82 -8.04 -17.15
N SER A 83 7.10 -8.09 -18.45
CA SER A 83 8.28 -7.46 -19.05
C SER A 83 7.91 -6.14 -19.71
N ILE A 84 8.66 -5.08 -19.43
CA ILE A 84 8.42 -3.72 -19.92
C ILE A 84 9.72 -3.17 -20.51
N THR A 85 9.63 -2.49 -21.64
CA THR A 85 10.77 -1.80 -22.26
C THR A 85 10.45 -0.32 -22.36
N VAL A 86 11.30 0.52 -21.79
CA VAL A 86 11.18 1.98 -21.85
C VAL A 86 12.30 2.54 -22.72
N VAL A 87 11.92 3.25 -23.78
CA VAL A 87 12.86 3.78 -24.78
C VAL A 87 13.02 5.29 -24.57
N ASN A 88 14.18 5.76 -24.09
CA ASN A 88 14.49 7.19 -24.04
C ASN A 88 15.95 7.48 -24.39
N LYS A 89 16.18 8.35 -25.38
CA LYS A 89 17.53 8.78 -25.82
C LYS A 89 18.32 9.50 -24.73
N SER A 90 17.64 10.07 -23.74
CA SER A 90 18.24 10.80 -22.61
C SER A 90 19.10 9.90 -21.70
N PHE A 91 18.94 8.58 -21.77
CA PHE A 91 19.71 7.63 -20.97
C PHE A 91 21.18 7.48 -21.43
N LEU A 92 21.53 7.89 -22.65
CA LEU A 92 22.88 7.79 -23.23
C LEU A 92 23.98 8.48 -22.39
N SER A 93 23.65 9.57 -21.71
CA SER A 93 24.57 10.34 -20.87
C SER A 93 24.33 10.17 -19.37
N SER A 94 23.37 9.33 -19.00
CA SER A 94 23.02 9.12 -17.59
C SER A 94 24.06 8.24 -16.90
N LYS A 95 24.44 8.61 -15.68
CA LYS A 95 25.44 7.87 -14.88
C LYS A 95 24.82 6.96 -13.85
N MET A 96 23.60 7.26 -13.43
CA MET A 96 22.90 6.57 -12.37
C MET A 96 21.44 6.49 -12.76
N MET A 97 20.83 5.34 -12.50
CA MET A 97 19.41 5.13 -12.69
C MET A 97 18.87 4.40 -11.45
N ASN A 98 17.59 4.57 -11.13
CA ASN A 98 16.81 3.71 -10.24
C ASN A 98 15.37 3.63 -10.78
N ALA A 99 14.70 2.49 -10.65
CA ALA A 99 13.30 2.33 -11.04
C ALA A 99 12.43 1.94 -9.84
N THR A 100 11.21 2.47 -9.78
CA THR A 100 10.23 2.12 -8.74
C THR A 100 8.81 2.15 -9.31
N ILE A 101 7.99 1.19 -8.88
CA ILE A 101 6.56 1.14 -9.21
C ILE A 101 5.87 2.24 -8.42
N LEU A 102 5.18 3.17 -9.09
CA LEU A 102 4.40 4.21 -8.42
C LEU A 102 3.01 3.67 -8.05
N ASN A 103 2.33 3.06 -9.01
CA ASN A 103 1.05 2.40 -8.78
C ASN A 103 0.82 1.34 -9.87
N GLU A 104 -0.40 0.81 -9.95
CA GLU A 104 -0.80 -0.18 -10.95
C GLU A 104 -0.74 0.33 -12.40
N GLU A 105 -0.51 1.64 -12.61
CA GLU A 105 -0.46 2.25 -13.95
C GLU A 105 0.92 2.81 -14.32
N TYR A 106 1.69 3.27 -13.34
CA TYR A 106 2.88 4.10 -13.55
C TYR A 106 4.12 3.56 -12.86
N ILE A 107 5.26 3.79 -13.49
CA ILE A 107 6.61 3.49 -13.01
C ILE A 107 7.42 4.79 -13.07
N LEU A 108 8.21 5.07 -12.04
CA LEU A 108 9.19 6.14 -12.04
C LEU A 108 10.58 5.57 -12.31
N ILE A 109 11.27 6.11 -13.30
CA ILE A 109 12.68 5.88 -13.57
C ILE A 109 13.43 7.15 -13.21
N LEU A 110 14.12 7.11 -12.07
CA LEU A 110 15.04 8.14 -11.65
C LEU A 110 16.35 8.00 -12.42
N TYR A 111 16.90 9.09 -12.90
CA TYR A 111 18.22 9.09 -13.52
C TYR A 111 18.97 10.39 -13.24
N ALA A 112 20.29 10.31 -13.18
CA ALA A 112 21.14 11.47 -12.96
C ALA A 112 22.07 11.72 -14.15
N THR A 113 22.17 12.97 -14.56
CA THR A 113 23.13 13.43 -15.57
C THR A 113 24.20 14.26 -14.88
N GLN A 114 25.47 13.99 -15.19
CA GLN A 114 26.55 14.81 -14.66
C GLN A 114 26.57 16.15 -15.38
N ASN A 115 26.71 17.22 -14.60
CA ASN A 115 26.99 18.54 -15.13
C ASN A 115 28.51 18.73 -15.24
N ASP A 116 29.02 18.80 -16.46
CA ASP A 116 30.45 18.91 -16.77
C ASP A 116 31.12 20.17 -16.19
N THR A 117 30.32 21.19 -15.81
CA THR A 117 30.84 22.48 -15.33
C THR A 117 31.07 22.54 -13.81
N PHE A 118 30.34 21.77 -13.00
CA PHE A 118 30.36 21.91 -11.54
C PHE A 118 30.61 20.60 -10.76
N ASP A 119 30.88 19.47 -11.43
CA ASP A 119 30.97 18.14 -10.79
C ASP A 119 29.71 17.81 -9.93
N THR A 120 28.57 18.41 -10.30
CA THR A 120 27.24 18.17 -9.71
C THR A 120 26.44 17.16 -10.53
N PHE A 121 25.45 16.54 -9.91
CA PHE A 121 24.50 15.65 -10.56
C PHE A 121 23.09 16.24 -10.53
N ASP A 122 22.56 16.52 -11.72
CA ASP A 122 21.17 16.89 -11.91
C ASP A 122 20.34 15.61 -11.96
N THR A 123 19.30 15.54 -11.13
CA THR A 123 18.46 14.35 -10.97
C THR A 123 17.10 14.57 -11.63
N PHE A 124 16.72 13.62 -12.46
CA PHE A 124 15.48 13.63 -13.23
C PHE A 124 14.64 12.38 -12.94
N GLY A 125 13.35 12.46 -13.20
CA GLY A 125 12.41 11.36 -13.10
C GLY A 125 11.59 11.21 -14.36
N LEU A 126 11.70 10.07 -15.03
CA LEU A 126 10.82 9.70 -16.13
C LEU A 126 9.66 8.88 -15.58
N VAL A 127 8.44 9.40 -15.70
CA VAL A 127 7.22 8.65 -15.37
C VAL A 127 6.74 7.94 -16.64
N SER A 128 6.62 6.61 -16.56
CA SER A 128 6.20 5.76 -17.68
C SER A 128 4.97 4.95 -17.33
N SER A 129 4.12 4.66 -18.31
CA SER A 129 3.05 3.66 -18.17
C SER A 129 3.63 2.24 -18.10
N TRP A 130 2.85 1.28 -17.61
CA TRP A 130 3.25 -0.14 -17.66
C TRP A 130 3.39 -0.69 -19.09
N ASN A 131 2.96 0.03 -20.12
CA ASN A 131 3.18 -0.31 -21.53
C ASN A 131 4.50 0.26 -22.08
N GLY A 132 5.24 1.02 -21.29
CA GLY A 132 6.48 1.69 -21.71
C GLY A 132 6.30 3.06 -22.33
N ASP A 133 5.07 3.61 -22.36
CA ASP A 133 4.82 4.97 -22.84
C ASP A 133 5.38 5.98 -21.84
N ILE A 134 6.02 7.05 -22.32
CA ILE A 134 6.49 8.15 -21.46
C ILE A 134 5.31 9.08 -21.19
N ILE A 135 5.02 9.29 -19.91
CA ILE A 135 3.95 10.17 -19.42
C ILE A 135 4.49 11.56 -19.16
N ASP A 136 5.60 11.65 -18.41
CA ASP A 136 6.23 12.93 -18.07
C ASP A 136 7.72 12.77 -17.74
N ILE A 137 8.46 13.87 -17.76
CA ILE A 137 9.85 13.97 -17.32
C ILE A 137 9.97 15.14 -16.32
N ILE A 138 10.38 14.81 -15.10
CA ILE A 138 10.39 15.69 -13.94
C ILE A 138 11.82 16.06 -13.60
N ASP A 139 12.06 17.33 -13.28
CA ASP A 139 13.33 17.82 -12.76
C ASP A 139 13.28 17.94 -11.22
N PHE A 140 14.06 17.09 -10.55
CA PHE A 140 14.21 17.14 -9.09
C PHE A 140 15.31 18.11 -8.65
N GLY A 141 16.17 18.56 -9.57
CA GLY A 141 17.29 19.47 -9.35
C GLY A 141 18.58 18.75 -8.91
N ILE A 142 19.51 19.52 -8.37
CA ILE A 142 20.81 19.03 -7.90
C ILE A 142 20.64 18.29 -6.57
N VAL A 143 20.91 16.98 -6.59
CA VAL A 143 20.78 16.06 -5.43
C VAL A 143 22.16 15.55 -4.97
N TRP A 144 23.23 16.06 -5.56
CA TRP A 144 24.60 15.85 -5.08
C TRP A 144 25.53 16.93 -5.59
N ASP A 145 26.11 17.68 -4.65
CA ASP A 145 27.18 18.66 -4.89
C ASP A 145 28.35 18.26 -4.00
N ASN A 146 29.39 17.68 -4.60
CA ASN A 146 30.61 17.33 -3.88
C ASN A 146 31.70 18.33 -4.24
N THR A 147 32.07 19.18 -3.29
CA THR A 147 33.32 19.94 -3.32
C THR A 147 34.58 19.07 -3.06
N ARG A 148 34.49 17.73 -3.17
CA ARG A 148 35.59 16.78 -2.91
C ARG A 148 35.98 15.93 -4.14
N PRO A 149 37.26 15.53 -4.27
CA PRO A 149 37.84 15.05 -5.54
C PRO A 149 37.27 13.71 -6.04
N LYS A 150 37.30 13.56 -7.36
CA LYS A 150 36.81 12.49 -8.26
C LYS A 150 36.95 11.00 -7.85
N SER A 151 37.63 10.62 -6.77
CA SER A 151 38.00 9.21 -6.56
C SER A 151 36.98 8.35 -5.81
N ASN A 152 35.99 8.94 -5.13
CA ASN A 152 35.14 8.20 -4.17
C ASN A 152 33.62 8.39 -4.35
N VAL A 153 33.12 8.68 -5.55
CA VAL A 153 31.66 8.65 -5.78
C VAL A 153 31.21 7.18 -5.83
N PRO A 154 30.35 6.71 -4.90
CA PRO A 154 29.77 5.37 -5.02
C PRO A 154 28.99 5.31 -6.33
N LYS A 155 29.31 4.36 -7.20
CA LYS A 155 28.64 4.21 -8.51
C LYS A 155 27.14 3.87 -8.41
N THR A 156 26.60 3.64 -7.21
CA THR A 156 25.32 2.92 -7.09
C THR A 156 24.26 3.53 -6.17
N ASN A 157 24.56 4.43 -5.22
CA ASN A 157 23.52 4.93 -4.29
C ASN A 157 23.65 6.44 -4.04
N LEU A 158 22.87 7.24 -4.77
CA LEU A 158 22.59 8.62 -4.34
C LEU A 158 21.65 8.56 -3.13
N PRO A 159 21.83 9.42 -2.11
CA PRO A 159 20.98 9.44 -0.93
C PRO A 159 19.68 10.17 -1.27
N PHE A 160 18.82 9.55 -2.06
CA PHE A 160 17.45 10.01 -2.26
C PHE A 160 16.45 8.99 -1.70
N GLY A 161 15.28 9.50 -1.34
CA GLY A 161 14.11 8.73 -0.95
C GLY A 161 12.98 8.97 -1.95
N LEU A 162 12.25 7.90 -2.25
CA LEU A 162 10.99 7.96 -2.99
C LEU A 162 9.88 7.40 -2.10
N PHE A 163 8.75 8.08 -2.07
CA PHE A 163 7.61 7.73 -1.22
C PHE A 163 6.35 7.77 -2.04
N ILE A 164 5.44 6.82 -1.83
CA ILE A 164 4.29 6.68 -2.71
C ILE A 164 3.04 6.36 -1.90
N HIS A 165 2.02 7.18 -2.05
CA HIS A 165 0.73 7.00 -1.41
C HIS A 165 -0.38 7.33 -2.41
N GLU A 166 -1.11 6.30 -2.83
CA GLU A 166 -2.20 6.43 -3.80
C GLU A 166 -1.75 7.06 -5.13
N ASP A 167 -2.27 8.25 -5.48
CA ASP A 167 -1.92 9.01 -6.66
C ASP A 167 -0.87 10.09 -6.39
N VAL A 168 -0.27 10.11 -5.20
CA VAL A 168 0.76 11.06 -4.79
C VAL A 168 2.09 10.33 -4.58
N PHE A 169 3.18 10.94 -5.04
CA PHE A 169 4.52 10.51 -4.67
C PHE A 169 5.41 11.69 -4.24
N ALA A 170 6.42 11.40 -3.44
CA ALA A 170 7.36 12.40 -2.96
C ALA A 170 8.80 11.94 -3.19
N PHE A 171 9.65 12.90 -3.50
CA PHE A 171 11.08 12.73 -3.66
C PHE A 171 11.79 13.53 -2.58
N ALA A 172 12.81 12.96 -1.95
CA ALA A 172 13.73 13.69 -1.08
C ALA A 172 15.17 13.37 -1.46
N GLY A 173 16.07 14.35 -1.35
CA GLY A 173 17.45 14.20 -1.75
C GLY A 173 18.36 15.21 -1.06
N VAL A 174 19.65 14.89 -0.97
CA VAL A 174 20.63 15.75 -0.31
C VAL A 174 21.09 16.88 -1.24
N ARG A 175 21.18 18.12 -0.76
CA ARG A 175 21.82 19.23 -1.48
C ARG A 175 22.76 19.98 -0.55
N GLY A 176 24.07 19.76 -0.71
CA GLY A 176 25.06 20.27 0.24
C GLY A 176 24.88 19.62 1.62
N ASN A 177 24.53 20.43 2.62
CA ASN A 177 24.26 19.96 3.99
C ASN A 177 22.75 19.88 4.33
N ASP A 178 21.89 20.19 3.36
CA ASP A 178 20.44 20.22 3.54
C ASP A 178 19.79 19.03 2.82
N VAL A 179 18.56 18.70 3.20
CA VAL A 179 17.74 17.73 2.45
C VAL A 179 16.61 18.48 1.77
N ILE A 180 16.57 18.45 0.44
CA ILE A 180 15.47 19.00 -0.34
C ILE A 180 14.40 17.92 -0.54
N TRP A 181 13.13 18.33 -0.61
CA TRP A 181 12.04 17.41 -0.88
C TRP A 181 10.98 18.07 -1.77
N LYS A 182 10.29 17.25 -2.55
CA LYS A 182 9.24 17.65 -3.50
C LYS A 182 8.12 16.62 -3.51
N ARG A 183 6.86 17.04 -3.64
CA ARG A 183 5.67 16.19 -3.75
C ARG A 183 4.94 16.40 -5.06
N PHE A 184 4.45 15.32 -5.62
CA PHE A 184 3.85 15.30 -6.95
C PHE A 184 2.56 14.50 -6.93
N LYS A 185 1.58 14.93 -7.73
CA LYS A 185 0.36 14.21 -8.01
C LYS A 185 0.39 13.63 -9.43
N LEU A 186 0.10 12.35 -9.53
CA LEU A 186 0.02 11.61 -10.78
C LEU A 186 -1.24 11.99 -11.56
N PRO A 187 -1.20 11.95 -12.90
CA PRO A 187 -2.36 12.21 -13.73
C PRO A 187 -3.43 11.13 -13.51
N ASN A 188 -4.70 11.54 -13.51
CA ASN A 188 -5.82 10.60 -13.46
C ASN A 188 -6.31 10.32 -14.88
N LYS A 189 -6.28 9.06 -15.29
CA LYS A 189 -6.68 8.60 -16.64
C LYS A 189 -8.11 8.96 -17.01
N SER A 190 -9.00 9.11 -16.02
CA SER A 190 -10.43 9.42 -16.23
C SER A 190 -10.68 10.84 -16.74
N TYR A 191 -9.73 11.77 -16.56
CA TYR A 191 -9.86 13.16 -17.02
C TYR A 191 -8.89 13.44 -18.17
N SER A 192 -9.41 13.45 -19.40
CA SER A 192 -8.65 13.51 -20.66
C SER A 192 -7.76 14.74 -20.87
N ASN A 193 -7.84 15.76 -20.00
CA ASN A 193 -7.27 17.07 -20.30
C ASN A 193 -5.91 17.34 -19.64
N ASN A 194 -5.47 16.54 -18.66
CA ASN A 194 -4.15 16.73 -18.04
C ASN A 194 -3.43 15.39 -17.84
N ARG A 195 -2.48 15.09 -18.72
CA ARG A 195 -1.67 13.86 -18.68
C ARG A 195 -0.34 14.05 -17.94
N ASN A 196 -0.07 15.23 -17.41
CA ASN A 196 1.22 15.55 -16.81
C ASN A 196 1.17 15.38 -15.30
N VAL A 197 2.34 15.11 -14.72
CA VAL A 197 2.53 15.07 -13.29
C VAL A 197 2.54 16.50 -12.76
N THR A 198 1.87 16.73 -11.63
CA THR A 198 1.74 18.08 -11.05
C THR A 198 2.50 18.19 -9.75
N LEU A 199 3.36 19.21 -9.62
CA LEU A 199 4.02 19.53 -8.35
C LEU A 199 2.97 20.06 -7.36
N ILE A 200 2.85 19.43 -6.20
CA ILE A 200 1.97 19.85 -5.11
C ILE A 200 2.69 20.87 -4.21
N THR A 201 3.88 20.50 -3.73
CA THR A 201 4.65 21.30 -2.77
C THR A 201 6.12 20.86 -2.76
N GLU A 202 7.00 21.73 -2.27
CA GLU A 202 8.43 21.46 -2.10
C GLU A 202 9.00 22.24 -0.91
N GLY A 203 10.14 21.78 -0.39
CA GLY A 203 10.80 22.44 0.72
C GLY A 203 12.19 21.88 1.00
N SER A 204 12.76 22.29 2.13
CA SER A 204 14.07 21.83 2.59
C SER A 204 14.10 21.63 4.10
N ILE A 205 14.83 20.61 4.55
CA ILE A 205 15.19 20.39 5.94
C ILE A 205 16.61 20.93 6.13
N LEU A 206 16.72 21.90 7.03
CA LEU A 206 17.99 22.54 7.38
C LEU A 206 18.68 21.75 8.50
N ASN A 207 20.01 21.76 8.49
CA ASN A 207 20.79 21.20 9.58
C ASN A 207 20.56 21.99 10.88
N PRO A 208 20.05 21.34 11.95
CA PRO A 208 19.76 22.03 13.21
C PRO A 208 21.03 22.41 14.01
N LEU A 209 22.20 21.86 13.66
CA LEU A 209 23.44 22.02 14.42
C LEU A 209 24.47 22.86 13.67
N SER A 210 24.86 23.99 14.25
CA SER A 210 25.99 24.79 13.77
C SER A 210 27.31 24.04 13.91
N ASN A 211 28.17 24.10 12.88
CA ASN A 211 29.50 23.45 12.86
C ASN A 211 29.49 21.91 13.02
N SER A 212 28.41 21.26 12.62
CA SER A 212 28.34 19.80 12.54
C SER A 212 28.87 19.28 11.20
N THR A 213 29.38 18.05 11.21
CA THR A 213 29.70 17.28 10.02
C THR A 213 28.48 16.47 9.63
N PHE A 214 28.03 16.67 8.39
CA PHE A 214 26.93 15.95 7.77
C PHE A 214 27.46 14.86 6.85
N TYR A 215 26.88 13.67 6.94
CA TYR A 215 27.24 12.53 6.10
C TYR A 215 26.04 12.18 5.21
N PRO A 216 26.04 12.58 3.92
CA PRO A 216 24.93 12.31 3.01
C PRO A 216 24.51 10.83 2.95
N SER A 217 25.47 9.91 3.07
CA SER A 217 25.23 8.45 3.08
C SER A 217 24.46 7.95 4.32
N ASN A 218 24.35 8.78 5.37
CA ASN A 218 23.67 8.44 6.63
C ASN A 218 22.27 9.05 6.71
N VAL A 219 21.73 9.55 5.59
CA VAL A 219 20.32 9.94 5.50
C VAL A 219 19.50 8.72 5.11
N LYS A 220 18.47 8.42 5.89
CA LYS A 220 17.52 7.34 5.62
C LYS A 220 16.12 7.87 5.47
N TYR A 221 15.40 7.22 4.57
CA TYR A 221 14.10 7.64 4.07
C TYR A 221 13.13 6.49 4.33
N PHE A 222 11.99 6.79 4.94
CA PHE A 222 10.99 5.75 5.23
C PHE A 222 9.56 6.27 5.09
N GLN A 223 8.63 5.34 4.87
CA GLN A 223 7.23 5.68 4.69
C GLN A 223 6.47 5.70 6.01
N LEU A 224 5.59 6.69 6.18
CA LEU A 224 4.65 6.77 7.30
C LEU A 224 3.37 5.99 6.96
N ILE A 225 2.70 5.45 7.99
CA ILE A 225 1.47 4.65 7.81
C ILE A 225 0.37 5.49 7.14
N ASP A 226 0.27 6.77 7.49
CA ASP A 226 -0.72 7.70 6.95
C ASP A 226 -0.47 8.16 5.52
N GLY A 227 0.61 7.71 4.87
CA GLY A 227 1.00 8.12 3.52
C GLY A 227 2.05 9.22 3.47
N GLY A 228 2.44 9.78 4.62
CA GLY A 228 3.55 10.71 4.73
C GLY A 228 4.90 10.03 4.58
N PHE A 229 5.98 10.78 4.81
CA PHE A 229 7.33 10.23 4.83
C PHE A 229 8.20 10.80 5.92
N GLY A 230 9.14 9.98 6.38
CA GLY A 230 10.13 10.33 7.39
C GLY A 230 11.54 10.36 6.81
N ILE A 231 12.36 11.25 7.37
CA ILE A 231 13.76 11.44 7.02
C ILE A 231 14.57 11.38 8.30
N ALA A 232 15.34 10.31 8.47
CA ALA A 232 16.27 10.14 9.58
C ALA A 232 17.67 10.59 9.16
N ILE A 233 18.30 11.43 9.97
CA ILE A 233 19.58 12.08 9.67
C ILE A 233 20.50 11.96 10.88
N SER A 234 21.75 11.58 10.64
CA SER A 234 22.80 11.63 11.67
C SER A 234 23.72 12.83 11.47
N TYR A 235 23.97 13.55 12.55
CA TYR A 235 24.94 14.65 12.61
C TYR A 235 26.03 14.33 13.63
N ARG A 236 27.25 14.80 13.34
CA ARG A 236 28.38 14.73 14.27
C ARG A 236 28.91 16.13 14.57
N HIS A 237 29.11 16.47 15.84
CA HIS A 237 29.82 17.70 16.19
C HIS A 237 30.82 17.46 17.33
N GLY A 238 31.82 18.33 17.45
CA GLY A 238 32.85 18.21 18.48
C GLY A 238 32.52 19.03 19.73
N ILE A 239 32.68 18.43 20.90
CA ILE A 239 32.67 19.12 22.21
C ILE A 239 33.92 18.71 22.99
N ASP A 240 34.80 19.64 23.31
CA ASP A 240 36.04 19.41 24.07
C ASP A 240 36.91 18.24 23.57
N LYS A 241 36.91 17.11 24.28
CA LYS A 241 37.65 15.88 23.93
C LYS A 241 36.78 14.82 23.24
N PHE A 242 35.51 15.14 22.99
CA PHE A 242 34.51 14.23 22.46
C PHE A 242 33.99 14.68 21.08
N ASN A 243 33.56 13.70 20.30
CA ASN A 243 32.59 13.84 19.23
C ASN A 243 31.24 13.40 19.79
N VAL A 244 30.19 14.17 19.51
CA VAL A 244 28.81 13.81 19.81
C VAL A 244 28.14 13.44 18.49
N ASP A 245 27.63 12.22 18.43
CA ASP A 245 26.82 11.73 17.33
C ASP A 245 25.36 11.83 17.75
N GLU A 246 24.54 12.50 16.95
CA GLU A 246 23.11 12.66 17.19
C GLU A 246 22.32 12.16 15.99
N VAL A 247 21.23 11.47 16.26
CA VAL A 247 20.29 10.97 15.25
C VAL A 247 18.98 11.70 15.41
N TYR A 248 18.56 12.38 14.35
CA TYR A 248 17.31 13.12 14.28
C TYR A 248 16.35 12.50 13.28
N VAL A 249 15.06 12.76 13.46
CA VAL A 249 14.04 12.46 12.47
C VAL A 249 13.19 13.69 12.17
N ASN A 250 12.88 13.88 10.88
CA ASN A 250 11.91 14.83 10.40
C ASN A 250 10.77 14.07 9.74
N LEU A 251 9.53 14.47 9.98
CA LEU A 251 8.34 13.76 9.54
C LEU A 251 7.47 14.70 8.71
N LEU A 252 7.06 14.25 7.53
CA LEU A 252 6.21 15.01 6.62
C LEU A 252 4.91 14.25 6.41
N GLU A 253 3.86 14.68 7.10
CA GLU A 253 2.50 14.15 6.92
C GLU A 253 1.97 14.44 5.49
N PRO A 254 1.04 13.64 4.92
CA PRO A 254 0.63 13.71 3.51
C PRO A 254 0.26 15.10 2.98
N ASN A 255 -0.36 15.93 3.84
CA ASN A 255 -0.85 17.26 3.49
C ASN A 255 -0.03 18.40 4.12
N ALA A 256 1.06 18.09 4.82
CA ALA A 256 1.90 19.10 5.43
C ALA A 256 2.69 19.90 4.37
N THR A 257 2.77 21.22 4.56
CA THR A 257 3.64 22.11 3.78
C THR A 257 5.04 22.24 4.37
N GLU A 258 5.21 21.85 5.63
CA GLU A 258 6.47 21.91 6.37
C GLU A 258 6.70 20.60 7.14
N PRO A 259 7.97 20.19 7.35
CA PRO A 259 8.30 19.03 8.16
C PRO A 259 8.05 19.28 9.66
N LEU A 260 7.55 18.26 10.34
CA LEU A 260 7.56 18.15 11.79
C LEU A 260 8.94 17.71 12.27
N GLY A 261 9.43 18.33 13.34
CA GLY A 261 10.77 18.09 13.89
C GLY A 261 11.74 19.26 13.62
N PRO A 262 13.06 19.03 13.69
CA PRO A 262 13.73 17.74 13.88
C PRO A 262 13.59 17.22 15.32
N TYR A 263 13.26 15.93 15.46
CA TYR A 263 13.17 15.25 16.76
C TYR A 263 14.43 14.43 17.03
N LEU A 264 15.09 14.65 18.16
CA LEU A 264 16.26 13.86 18.58
C LEU A 264 15.81 12.45 19.00
N LEU A 265 16.26 11.43 18.28
CA LEU A 265 16.00 10.02 18.58
C LEU A 265 17.07 9.40 19.47
N HIS A 266 18.34 9.76 19.25
CA HIS A 266 19.47 9.19 19.98
C HIS A 266 20.68 10.11 19.96
N HIS A 267 21.50 10.02 21.01
CA HIS A 267 22.80 10.68 21.07
C HIS A 267 23.85 9.79 21.74
N ALA A 268 25.10 9.89 21.29
CA ALA A 268 26.23 9.17 21.88
C ALA A 268 27.48 10.06 21.96
N PHE A 269 28.22 9.93 23.06
CA PHE A 269 29.50 10.59 23.27
C PHE A 269 30.65 9.63 22.92
N LYS A 270 31.51 10.05 22.00
CA LYS A 270 32.70 9.30 21.56
C LYS A 270 33.95 10.13 21.78
N PHE A 271 35.06 9.52 22.17
CA PHE A 271 36.34 10.24 22.22
C PHE A 271 36.73 10.73 20.82
N LYS A 272 37.40 11.89 20.71
CA LYS A 272 37.78 12.50 19.42
C LYS A 272 38.64 11.60 18.53
N ASP A 273 39.40 10.69 19.11
CA ASP A 273 40.20 9.71 18.37
C ASP A 273 39.33 8.68 17.62
N TYR A 274 38.05 8.56 18.02
CA TYR A 274 37.08 7.70 17.39
C TYR A 274 36.48 8.37 16.15
N LYS A 275 36.81 7.81 14.97
CA LYS A 275 36.50 8.41 13.67
C LYS A 275 35.18 7.93 13.03
N LEU A 276 34.59 6.82 13.46
CA LEU A 276 33.38 6.27 12.81
C LEU A 276 32.09 6.88 13.39
N PRO A 277 31.24 7.54 12.59
CA PRO A 277 29.92 8.03 13.02
C PRO A 277 28.95 6.89 13.29
N ILE A 278 27.91 7.19 14.07
CA ILE A 278 26.70 6.36 14.08
C ILE A 278 26.16 6.27 12.65
N LEU A 279 25.84 5.06 12.22
CA LEU A 279 25.21 4.79 10.94
C LEU A 279 23.75 4.47 11.18
N ILE A 280 22.86 5.09 10.41
CA ILE A 280 21.45 4.68 10.35
C ILE A 280 21.38 3.62 9.27
N ASP A 281 20.79 2.47 9.58
CA ASP A 281 20.61 1.37 8.62
C ASP A 281 19.33 1.59 7.82
N ASP A 282 18.21 1.59 8.54
CA ASP A 282 16.89 1.87 8.02
C ASP A 282 15.93 2.28 9.16
N CYS A 283 14.83 2.89 8.77
CA CYS A 283 13.69 3.13 9.65
C CYS A 283 12.45 2.56 8.99
N ILE A 284 11.59 1.88 9.75
CA ILE A 284 10.42 1.21 9.19
C ILE A 284 9.31 1.12 10.24
N ILE A 285 8.11 0.75 9.80
CA ILE A 285 6.96 0.51 10.67
C ILE A 285 7.33 -0.54 11.71
N ASN A 286 6.97 -0.26 12.96
CA ASN A 286 7.28 -1.15 14.07
C ASN A 286 6.48 -2.47 14.04
N PHE A 287 6.95 -3.49 14.76
CA PHE A 287 6.37 -4.84 14.74
C PHE A 287 4.93 -4.92 15.27
N ASP A 288 4.48 -3.99 16.12
CA ASP A 288 3.08 -3.95 16.55
C ASP A 288 2.18 -3.17 15.58
N GLY A 289 2.74 -2.71 14.45
CA GLY A 289 2.04 -1.88 13.48
C GLY A 289 1.71 -0.48 14.00
N THR A 290 2.35 -0.03 15.10
CA THR A 290 2.19 1.31 15.67
C THR A 290 3.53 2.04 15.77
N GLY A 291 3.59 3.26 15.25
CA GLY A 291 4.84 4.03 15.19
C GLY A 291 5.93 3.33 14.38
N TYR A 292 7.18 3.63 14.72
CA TYR A 292 8.33 3.32 13.88
C TYR A 292 9.51 2.79 14.72
N THR A 293 10.39 2.03 14.07
CA THR A 293 11.70 1.66 14.60
C THR A 293 12.78 2.13 13.63
N CYS A 294 13.81 2.80 14.13
CA CYS A 294 15.07 2.98 13.41
C CYS A 294 16.13 2.00 13.94
N THR A 295 16.80 1.30 13.04
CA THR A 295 18.00 0.51 13.36
C THR A 295 19.22 1.39 13.15
N ILE A 296 20.03 1.53 14.21
CA ILE A 296 21.30 2.26 14.15
C ILE A 296 22.45 1.33 14.52
N TYR A 297 23.61 1.56 13.89
CA TYR A 297 24.86 0.89 14.20
C TYR A 297 25.82 1.85 14.86
N ASP A 298 26.28 1.45 16.04
CA ASP A 298 27.42 2.05 16.69
C ASP A 298 28.51 0.99 16.89
N HIS A 299 29.51 1.00 16.00
CA HIS A 299 30.57 -0.01 15.95
C HIS A 299 30.06 -1.44 15.77
N SER A 300 30.18 -2.28 16.80
CA SER A 300 29.71 -3.67 16.80
C SER A 300 28.29 -3.82 17.32
N GLU A 301 27.72 -2.75 17.88
CA GLU A 301 26.40 -2.79 18.50
C GLU A 301 25.33 -2.27 17.55
N SER A 302 24.20 -2.97 17.54
CA SER A 302 22.99 -2.53 16.85
C SER A 302 21.91 -2.18 17.86
N SER A 303 21.36 -0.98 17.71
CA SER A 303 20.26 -0.50 18.54
C SER A 303 19.00 -0.30 17.71
N GLN A 304 17.87 -0.72 18.25
CA GLN A 304 16.54 -0.50 17.69
C GLN A 304 15.84 0.59 18.50
N ILE A 305 15.69 1.77 17.92
CA ILE A 305 15.05 2.92 18.56
C ILE A 305 13.60 2.98 18.11
N ARG A 306 12.67 2.74 19.03
CA ARG A 306 11.24 2.86 18.78
C ARG A 306 10.77 4.28 19.07
N PHE A 307 9.98 4.85 18.17
CA PHE A 307 9.47 6.21 18.30
C PHE A 307 8.09 6.38 17.64
N LEU A 308 7.41 7.47 17.98
CA LEU A 308 6.07 7.83 17.52
C LEU A 308 6.11 8.94 16.45
N SER A 309 4.99 9.17 15.77
CA SER A 309 4.81 10.22 14.76
C SER A 309 4.99 11.65 15.31
N ASN A 310 4.98 11.83 16.64
CA ASN A 310 5.29 13.09 17.32
C ASN A 310 6.76 13.19 17.77
N GLY A 311 7.62 12.25 17.36
CA GLY A 311 9.03 12.21 17.71
C GLY A 311 9.35 11.61 19.09
N ALA A 312 8.35 11.22 19.89
CA ALA A 312 8.59 10.64 21.20
C ALA A 312 9.24 9.26 21.09
N VAL A 313 10.43 9.10 21.66
CA VAL A 313 11.11 7.81 21.80
C VAL A 313 10.40 6.99 22.88
N THR A 314 9.96 5.79 22.52
CA THR A 314 9.22 4.88 23.42
C THR A 314 10.10 3.80 24.02
N SER A 315 11.12 3.35 23.29
CA SER A 315 12.13 2.43 23.82
C SER A 315 13.40 2.43 22.98
N VAL A 316 14.50 1.99 23.59
CA VAL A 316 15.75 1.68 22.90
C VAL A 316 16.13 0.25 23.26
N GLY A 317 16.14 -0.63 22.26
CA GLY A 317 16.55 -2.02 22.38
C GLY A 317 17.97 -2.22 21.87
N TYR A 318 18.67 -3.20 22.44
CA TYR A 318 20.03 -3.55 22.05
C TYR A 318 20.08 -5.03 21.68
N THR A 319 20.56 -5.33 20.49
CA THR A 319 20.67 -6.70 19.99
C THR A 319 22.14 -7.14 19.94
N ASN A 320 22.55 -7.92 20.95
CA ASN A 320 23.87 -8.55 21.03
C ASN A 320 23.95 -9.79 20.14
N ILE A 321 23.93 -9.57 18.82
CA ILE A 321 24.34 -10.62 17.87
C ILE A 321 25.85 -10.47 17.66
N ASP A 322 26.63 -11.36 18.29
CA ASP A 322 28.08 -11.44 18.17
C ASP A 322 28.46 -11.89 16.75
N VAL A 323 28.79 -10.93 15.89
CA VAL A 323 29.15 -11.18 14.49
C VAL A 323 30.60 -10.73 14.26
N TYR A 324 31.54 -11.45 14.87
CA TYR A 324 32.96 -11.18 14.65
C TYR A 324 33.37 -11.47 13.18
N GLN A 325 33.69 -10.38 12.45
CA GLN A 325 34.72 -10.25 11.41
C GLN A 325 34.53 -10.77 9.96
N TYR A 326 33.41 -11.36 9.52
CA TYR A 326 33.36 -11.96 8.16
C TYR A 326 32.06 -11.79 7.34
N TYR A 327 31.34 -10.66 7.43
CA TYR A 327 29.98 -10.57 6.86
C TYR A 327 29.76 -9.31 6.01
N TYR A 328 29.03 -9.44 4.90
CA TYR A 328 28.70 -8.35 3.95
C TYR A 328 27.60 -7.38 4.45
N GLY A 329 26.82 -7.76 5.46
CA GLY A 329 25.74 -6.91 5.99
C GLY A 329 24.94 -7.61 7.10
N LYS A 330 24.40 -6.80 8.02
CA LYS A 330 23.46 -7.19 9.08
C LYS A 330 22.18 -6.41 8.81
N PHE A 331 21.04 -7.08 8.87
CA PHE A 331 19.75 -6.45 8.63
C PHE A 331 18.75 -6.91 9.67
N PHE A 332 17.91 -5.98 10.13
CA PHE A 332 16.86 -6.24 11.10
C PHE A 332 15.54 -5.74 10.57
N PHE A 333 14.57 -6.64 10.48
CA PHE A 333 13.22 -6.31 10.05
C PHE A 333 12.26 -6.54 11.20
N PRO A 334 11.46 -5.53 11.59
CA PRO A 334 10.32 -5.75 12.46
C PRO A 334 9.37 -6.75 11.80
N ASN A 335 8.95 -7.76 12.55
CA ASN A 335 8.02 -8.78 12.10
C ASN A 335 6.70 -8.57 12.83
N PHE A 336 5.62 -8.32 12.08
CA PHE A 336 4.28 -8.06 12.63
C PHE A 336 3.75 -9.11 13.60
N TYR A 337 4.35 -10.29 13.56
CA TYR A 337 3.86 -11.45 14.28
C TYR A 337 4.85 -12.05 15.29
N GLY A 338 5.98 -11.39 15.57
CA GLY A 338 7.00 -12.03 16.40
C GLY A 338 8.23 -11.20 16.78
N GLY A 339 8.11 -9.87 16.94
CA GLY A 339 9.26 -9.04 17.32
C GLY A 339 10.10 -8.64 16.11
N TYR A 340 11.31 -9.15 15.99
CA TYR A 340 12.23 -8.83 14.90
C TYR A 340 12.83 -10.08 14.28
N VAL A 341 13.16 -10.00 12.99
CA VAL A 341 13.97 -11.00 12.32
C VAL A 341 15.25 -10.35 11.83
N GLY A 342 16.38 -10.91 12.27
CA GLY A 342 17.70 -10.56 11.80
C GLY A 342 18.18 -11.53 10.72
N PHE A 343 18.97 -11.05 9.76
CA PHE A 343 19.79 -11.95 8.95
C PHE A 343 21.21 -11.46 8.74
N VAL A 344 22.11 -12.42 8.49
CA VAL A 344 23.54 -12.16 8.29
C VAL A 344 24.06 -12.99 7.10
N LEU A 345 24.81 -12.35 6.20
CA LEU A 345 25.42 -12.97 5.02
C LEU A 345 26.85 -13.46 5.31
N ASN A 346 27.05 -14.77 5.39
CA ASN A 346 28.29 -15.40 5.85
C ASN A 346 29.27 -15.72 4.70
N ASN A 347 30.45 -15.09 4.72
CA ASN A 347 31.46 -15.21 3.66
C ASN A 347 32.24 -16.53 3.70
N THR A 348 32.27 -17.22 4.85
CA THR A 348 33.10 -18.43 5.00
C THR A 348 32.43 -19.68 4.45
N ASN A 349 31.11 -19.66 4.33
CA ASN A 349 30.31 -20.82 4.00
C ASN A 349 29.20 -20.51 2.97
N ASN A 350 29.17 -19.29 2.42
CA ASN A 350 28.22 -18.81 1.43
C ASN A 350 26.75 -19.03 1.85
N LYS A 351 26.42 -18.68 3.09
CA LYS A 351 25.08 -18.93 3.69
C LYS A 351 24.46 -17.66 4.27
N ILE A 352 23.15 -17.74 4.46
CA ILE A 352 22.31 -16.70 5.06
C ILE A 352 21.83 -17.26 6.40
N ASP A 353 22.23 -16.62 7.50
CA ASP A 353 21.84 -17.03 8.85
C ASP A 353 20.68 -16.13 9.30
N PHE A 354 19.56 -16.75 9.71
CA PHE A 354 18.37 -16.05 10.21
C PHE A 354 18.28 -16.14 11.73
N TYR A 355 17.88 -15.04 12.35
CA TYR A 355 17.73 -14.89 13.80
C TYR A 355 16.32 -14.42 14.12
N ASP A 356 15.61 -15.20 14.91
CA ASP A 356 14.35 -14.78 15.52
C ASP A 356 14.66 -14.06 16.83
N ILE A 357 14.12 -12.85 16.97
CA ILE A 357 14.42 -11.92 18.06
C ILE A 357 13.09 -11.49 18.64
N ASP A 358 12.90 -11.76 19.93
CA ASP A 358 11.64 -11.43 20.57
C ASP A 358 11.46 -9.91 20.77
N HIS A 359 10.32 -9.52 21.33
CA HIS A 359 10.03 -8.12 21.62
C HIS A 359 10.93 -7.51 22.73
N ASN A 360 11.71 -8.33 23.44
CA ASN A 360 12.68 -7.90 24.45
C ASN A 360 14.10 -7.80 23.89
N TYR A 361 14.28 -7.97 22.57
CA TYR A 361 15.57 -7.97 21.89
C TYR A 361 16.46 -9.15 22.27
N GLU A 362 15.88 -10.21 22.83
CA GLU A 362 16.58 -11.45 23.14
C GLU A 362 16.58 -12.37 21.91
N VAL A 363 17.77 -12.83 21.54
CA VAL A 363 17.96 -13.80 20.46
C VAL A 363 17.52 -15.16 20.97
N ASN A 364 16.53 -15.79 20.31
CA ASN A 364 16.06 -17.10 20.71
C ASN A 364 17.08 -18.20 20.35
N THR A 365 18.10 -18.39 21.20
CA THR A 365 19.27 -19.24 20.91
C THR A 365 18.96 -20.72 20.63
N THR A 366 17.76 -21.19 20.98
CA THR A 366 17.30 -22.57 20.73
C THR A 366 16.74 -22.81 19.33
N SER A 367 16.37 -21.75 18.58
CA SER A 367 15.92 -21.83 17.17
C SER A 367 16.98 -21.36 16.16
N THR A 368 18.08 -20.75 16.63
CA THR A 368 18.98 -19.90 15.84
C THR A 368 20.18 -20.60 15.19
N LYS A 369 20.06 -21.82 14.68
CA LYS A 369 21.16 -22.38 13.86
C LYS A 369 20.69 -22.95 12.54
N ASN A 370 20.85 -22.09 11.54
CA ASN A 370 21.23 -22.42 10.18
C ASN A 370 20.17 -23.08 9.31
N LYS A 371 19.24 -22.30 8.75
CA LYS A 371 18.55 -22.71 7.53
C LYS A 371 19.28 -22.15 6.32
N TYR A 372 20.00 -23.05 5.64
CA TYR A 372 20.89 -22.71 4.54
C TYR A 372 20.12 -22.46 3.25
N ILE A 373 20.35 -21.32 2.62
CA ILE A 373 20.18 -21.20 1.18
C ILE A 373 21.47 -21.75 0.57
N ASN A 374 21.36 -22.89 -0.15
CA ASN A 374 22.51 -23.59 -0.72
C ASN A 374 23.28 -22.70 -1.71
N SER A 375 24.62 -22.75 -1.59
CA SER A 375 25.66 -22.35 -2.56
C SER A 375 25.40 -21.04 -3.31
N LEU A 376 26.10 -19.97 -2.90
CA LEU A 376 26.24 -18.72 -3.65
C LEU A 376 27.25 -18.85 -4.81
N ASP A 377 27.57 -20.07 -5.24
CA ASP A 377 28.55 -20.27 -6.31
C ASP A 377 27.99 -19.71 -7.63
N ASN A 378 28.77 -18.84 -8.28
CA ASN A 378 28.41 -18.12 -9.51
C ASN A 378 27.24 -17.12 -9.39
N VAL A 379 26.83 -16.75 -8.17
CA VAL A 379 25.88 -15.64 -7.96
C VAL A 379 26.61 -14.31 -8.13
N THR A 380 26.10 -13.43 -8.99
CA THR A 380 26.65 -12.09 -9.23
C THR A 380 26.02 -11.05 -8.31
N HIS A 381 24.74 -11.19 -7.98
CA HIS A 381 23.99 -10.28 -7.11
C HIS A 381 23.01 -11.03 -6.21
N ILE A 382 22.85 -10.54 -4.98
CA ILE A 382 21.90 -11.04 -3.98
C ILE A 382 21.12 -9.86 -3.43
N ASN A 383 19.80 -10.01 -3.33
CA ASN A 383 18.96 -9.10 -2.57
C ASN A 383 17.96 -9.88 -1.72
N ILE A 384 17.64 -9.37 -0.52
CA ILE A 384 16.78 -10.02 0.46
C ILE A 384 15.89 -8.95 1.09
N ASN A 385 14.59 -9.20 1.16
CA ASN A 385 13.66 -8.30 1.86
C ASN A 385 12.48 -9.05 2.50
N LEU A 386 11.80 -8.42 3.45
CA LEU A 386 10.64 -8.96 4.17
C LEU A 386 9.34 -8.33 3.67
N ILE A 387 8.39 -9.17 3.24
CA ILE A 387 7.00 -8.77 3.02
C ILE A 387 6.28 -8.91 4.38
N GLN A 388 6.39 -7.87 5.22
CA GLN A 388 5.95 -7.89 6.63
C GLN A 388 4.52 -8.40 6.83
N LYS A 389 3.56 -7.87 6.04
CA LYS A 389 2.14 -8.26 6.08
C LYS A 389 1.91 -9.77 5.84
N GLN A 390 2.73 -10.39 4.98
CA GLN A 390 2.62 -11.79 4.60
C GLN A 390 3.50 -12.72 5.45
N ASN A 391 4.37 -12.17 6.31
CA ASN A 391 5.37 -12.94 7.07
C ASN A 391 6.31 -13.78 6.18
N VAL A 392 6.68 -13.25 5.02
CA VAL A 392 7.44 -13.95 3.98
C VAL A 392 8.69 -13.16 3.60
N PHE A 393 9.84 -13.81 3.61
CA PHE A 393 11.04 -13.30 2.94
C PHE A 393 11.06 -13.72 1.48
N TRP A 394 11.65 -12.86 0.65
CA TRP A 394 12.11 -13.27 -0.66
C TRP A 394 13.61 -13.04 -0.80
N THR A 395 14.25 -13.91 -1.57
CA THR A 395 15.66 -13.77 -1.92
C THR A 395 15.82 -13.80 -3.43
N LEU A 396 16.34 -12.73 -4.00
CA LEU A 396 16.78 -12.68 -5.39
C LEU A 396 18.23 -13.12 -5.48
N ARG A 397 18.50 -14.06 -6.37
CA ARG A 397 19.84 -14.46 -6.78
C ARG A 397 19.97 -14.29 -8.27
N VAL A 398 20.97 -13.53 -8.71
CA VAL A 398 21.22 -13.27 -10.12
C VAL A 398 22.47 -14.02 -10.55
N PHE A 399 22.35 -14.74 -11.66
CA PHE A 399 23.43 -15.45 -12.33
C PHE A 399 23.71 -14.77 -13.67
N ASN A 400 24.70 -15.27 -14.42
CA ASN A 400 25.12 -14.64 -15.67
C ASN A 400 23.99 -14.50 -16.73
N TYR A 401 23.01 -15.41 -16.75
CA TYR A 401 21.99 -15.48 -17.81
C TYR A 401 20.55 -15.64 -17.29
N TYR A 402 20.37 -15.72 -15.97
CA TYR A 402 19.08 -15.97 -15.36
C TYR A 402 19.07 -15.46 -13.93
N PHE A 403 17.88 -15.29 -13.37
CA PHE A 403 17.73 -15.03 -11.94
C PHE A 403 16.77 -16.04 -11.33
N THR A 404 16.89 -16.19 -10.01
CA THR A 404 15.94 -16.94 -9.19
C THR A 404 15.41 -16.06 -8.07
N ILE A 405 14.12 -16.10 -7.82
CA ILE A 405 13.49 -15.55 -6.62
C ILE A 405 12.91 -16.70 -5.81
N ASP A 406 13.43 -16.86 -4.61
CA ASP A 406 12.97 -17.87 -3.65
C ASP A 406 12.11 -17.21 -2.58
N TYR A 407 10.98 -17.83 -2.22
CA TYR A 407 10.08 -17.33 -1.18
C TYR A 407 10.06 -18.27 0.04
N PHE A 408 10.13 -17.65 1.21
CA PHE A 408 10.32 -18.32 2.49
C PHE A 408 9.32 -17.80 3.52
N SER A 409 8.41 -18.65 3.99
CA SER A 409 7.54 -18.32 5.14
C SER A 409 8.35 -18.38 6.42
N LEU A 410 8.20 -17.40 7.30
CA LEU A 410 8.82 -17.46 8.63
C LEU A 410 8.12 -18.43 9.58
N ASN A 411 6.83 -18.71 9.40
CA ASN A 411 6.03 -19.56 10.29
C ASN A 411 6.13 -19.16 11.77
N THR A 412 6.36 -17.88 12.05
CA THR A 412 6.40 -17.32 13.42
C THR A 412 5.01 -17.13 14.03
N ILE A 413 3.95 -17.39 13.27
CA ILE A 413 2.56 -17.28 13.69
C ILE A 413 1.72 -18.42 13.12
N ASP A 414 0.69 -18.82 13.87
CA ASP A 414 -0.31 -19.77 13.42
C ASP A 414 -1.03 -19.23 12.18
N SER A 415 -1.12 -20.05 11.13
CA SER A 415 -1.82 -19.67 9.89
C SER A 415 -3.33 -19.47 10.08
N SER A 416 -3.89 -19.97 11.18
CA SER A 416 -5.26 -19.72 11.61
C SER A 416 -5.44 -18.46 12.47
N ASP A 417 -4.35 -17.77 12.84
CA ASP A 417 -4.45 -16.49 13.52
C ASP A 417 -5.08 -15.45 12.58
N TYR A 418 -6.16 -14.83 13.05
CA TYR A 418 -6.92 -13.89 12.25
C TYR A 418 -6.09 -12.69 11.80
N ARG A 419 -5.14 -12.21 12.63
CA ARG A 419 -4.25 -11.09 12.30
C ARG A 419 -3.37 -11.41 11.10
N TYR A 420 -2.93 -12.67 11.00
CA TYR A 420 -2.18 -13.18 9.85
C TYR A 420 -3.06 -13.28 8.61
N MET A 421 -4.27 -13.85 8.74
CA MET A 421 -5.22 -13.98 7.62
C MET A 421 -5.66 -12.63 7.05
N ILE A 422 -5.97 -11.66 7.91
CA ILE A 422 -6.38 -10.30 7.53
C ILE A 422 -5.18 -9.39 7.21
N GLN A 423 -3.95 -9.90 7.41
CA GLN A 423 -2.68 -9.20 7.17
C GLN A 423 -2.55 -7.86 7.93
N ASN A 424 -3.04 -7.83 9.16
CA ASN A 424 -3.01 -6.65 10.02
C ASN A 424 -2.75 -7.05 11.49
N PRO A 425 -1.63 -6.61 12.10
CA PRO A 425 -1.27 -7.00 13.47
C PRO A 425 -2.25 -6.49 14.53
N ASN A 426 -3.09 -5.50 14.20
CA ASN A 426 -4.00 -4.84 15.13
C ASN A 426 -5.47 -5.29 15.00
N VAL A 427 -5.82 -6.16 14.05
CA VAL A 427 -7.21 -6.60 13.81
C VAL A 427 -7.41 -8.05 14.27
N ASN A 428 -8.24 -8.25 15.28
CA ASN A 428 -8.55 -9.57 15.84
C ASN A 428 -9.64 -10.31 15.10
N ASN A 429 -10.63 -9.60 14.55
CA ASN A 429 -11.72 -10.22 13.79
C ASN A 429 -12.44 -9.15 12.94
N THR A 430 -13.27 -9.60 12.00
CA THR A 430 -14.26 -8.77 11.32
C THR A 430 -15.62 -9.47 11.24
N SER A 431 -16.66 -8.68 11.01
CA SER A 431 -18.01 -9.15 10.72
C SER A 431 -18.48 -8.46 9.45
N PRO A 432 -18.84 -9.20 8.38
CA PRO A 432 -18.72 -10.65 8.22
C PRO A 432 -17.27 -11.11 8.30
N SER A 433 -17.04 -12.34 8.75
CA SER A 433 -15.72 -12.97 8.73
C SER A 433 -15.24 -13.21 7.30
N ILE A 434 -13.92 -13.41 7.13
CA ILE A 434 -13.34 -13.77 5.83
C ILE A 434 -14.00 -15.07 5.34
N ASN A 435 -14.41 -15.08 4.07
CA ASN A 435 -15.12 -16.15 3.37
C ASN A 435 -16.51 -16.50 3.93
N GLU A 436 -17.09 -15.64 4.78
CA GLU A 436 -18.47 -15.82 5.22
C GLU A 436 -19.46 -15.64 4.06
N THR A 437 -20.61 -16.31 4.12
CA THR A 437 -21.73 -16.08 3.21
C THR A 437 -22.85 -15.34 3.93
N ILE A 438 -23.16 -14.13 3.46
CA ILE A 438 -24.25 -13.31 3.98
C ILE A 438 -25.54 -13.63 3.24
N TYR A 439 -26.61 -13.90 3.99
CA TYR A 439 -27.93 -14.14 3.41
C TYR A 439 -28.76 -12.86 3.26
N LEU A 440 -29.15 -12.55 2.03
CA LEU A 440 -29.95 -11.37 1.65
C LEU A 440 -31.46 -11.71 1.51
N PRO A 441 -32.37 -10.76 1.80
CA PRO A 441 -32.11 -9.43 2.31
C PRO A 441 -31.68 -9.46 3.79
N ASN A 442 -30.86 -8.49 4.16
CA ASN A 442 -30.44 -8.24 5.54
C ASN A 442 -30.42 -6.74 5.79
N ASP A 443 -31.56 -6.21 6.21
CA ASP A 443 -31.75 -4.76 6.40
C ASP A 443 -30.92 -4.18 7.56
N ASN A 444 -30.35 -5.04 8.42
CA ASN A 444 -29.51 -4.65 9.55
C ASN A 444 -28.04 -5.02 9.36
N LEU A 445 -27.61 -5.25 8.11
CA LEU A 445 -26.23 -5.60 7.83
C LEU A 445 -25.31 -4.41 8.13
N GLN A 446 -24.40 -4.62 9.07
CA GLN A 446 -23.39 -3.66 9.47
C GLN A 446 -22.04 -4.35 9.39
N LEU A 447 -21.04 -3.68 8.81
CA LEU A 447 -19.67 -4.18 8.86
C LEU A 447 -19.07 -3.84 10.22
N LYS A 448 -18.28 -4.76 10.78
CA LYS A 448 -17.57 -4.53 12.05
C LYS A 448 -16.12 -4.92 11.93
N ILE A 449 -15.24 -4.13 12.53
CA ILE A 449 -13.81 -4.41 12.64
C ILE A 449 -13.44 -4.38 14.12
N PHE A 450 -12.91 -5.49 14.63
CA PHE A 450 -12.52 -5.65 16.02
C PHE A 450 -11.01 -5.51 16.13
N TYR A 451 -10.54 -4.44 16.79
CA TYR A 451 -9.12 -4.22 17.03
C TYR A 451 -8.66 -4.84 18.36
N ASN A 452 -7.37 -5.11 18.49
CA ASN A 452 -6.76 -5.60 19.74
C ASN A 452 -6.31 -4.49 20.69
N ILE A 453 -6.49 -3.22 20.29
CA ILE A 453 -6.18 -2.02 21.07
C ILE A 453 -7.34 -1.03 20.99
N PRO A 454 -7.51 -0.14 21.99
CA PRO A 454 -8.49 0.94 21.91
C PRO A 454 -8.16 1.92 20.78
N ILE A 455 -9.18 2.29 20.01
CA ILE A 455 -9.05 3.10 18.81
C ILE A 455 -9.87 4.40 18.86
N ILE A 456 -9.56 5.28 17.93
CA ILE A 456 -10.37 6.42 17.50
C ILE A 456 -10.36 6.45 15.97
N ILE A 457 -11.38 7.04 15.36
CA ILE A 457 -11.42 7.21 13.91
C ILE A 457 -10.46 8.32 13.46
N SER A 458 -10.03 8.21 12.21
CA SER A 458 -9.11 9.12 11.56
C SER A 458 -9.52 9.34 10.10
N THR A 459 -8.58 9.60 9.20
CA THR A 459 -8.86 10.21 7.89
C THR A 459 -8.93 9.25 6.72
N GLY A 460 -8.46 8.01 6.88
CA GLY A 460 -8.53 6.99 5.83
C GLY A 460 -9.98 6.64 5.48
N ASN A 461 -10.18 6.01 4.32
CA ASN A 461 -11.51 5.56 3.89
C ASN A 461 -11.65 4.04 3.99
N LEU A 462 -12.90 3.59 4.00
CA LEU A 462 -13.27 2.20 3.77
C LEU A 462 -13.97 2.12 2.41
N THR A 463 -13.49 1.22 1.56
CA THR A 463 -14.02 1.05 0.21
C THR A 463 -14.50 -0.38 -0.01
N ILE A 464 -15.72 -0.51 -0.53
CA ILE A 464 -16.37 -1.79 -0.79
C ILE A 464 -16.40 -2.03 -2.29
N TYR A 465 -15.89 -3.17 -2.70
CA TYR A 465 -15.89 -3.62 -4.09
C TYR A 465 -16.71 -4.89 -4.23
N GLN A 466 -17.36 -5.05 -5.38
CA GLN A 466 -17.80 -6.34 -5.90
C GLN A 466 -16.76 -6.84 -6.89
N TYR A 467 -16.50 -8.15 -6.95
CA TYR A 467 -15.70 -8.75 -8.02
C TYR A 467 -16.45 -9.86 -8.76
N ASP A 468 -16.08 -10.05 -10.02
CA ASP A 468 -16.58 -11.12 -10.87
C ASP A 468 -15.66 -12.36 -10.84
N GLU A 469 -15.97 -13.36 -11.66
CA GLU A 469 -15.18 -14.59 -11.76
C GLU A 469 -13.75 -14.35 -12.31
N GLU A 470 -13.54 -13.22 -12.99
CA GLU A 470 -12.24 -12.77 -13.53
C GLU A 470 -11.48 -11.85 -12.56
N ASP A 471 -11.96 -11.71 -11.32
CA ASP A 471 -11.36 -10.87 -10.27
C ASP A 471 -11.33 -9.36 -10.60
N ASN A 472 -12.17 -8.90 -11.54
CA ASN A 472 -12.33 -7.49 -11.88
C ASN A 472 -13.13 -6.78 -10.78
N LEU A 473 -12.58 -5.69 -10.23
CA LEU A 473 -13.20 -4.93 -9.15
C LEU A 473 -14.18 -3.88 -9.68
N SER A 474 -15.37 -3.83 -9.10
CA SER A 474 -16.39 -2.80 -9.32
C SER A 474 -16.69 -2.12 -7.99
N LEU A 475 -16.44 -0.81 -7.90
CA LEU A 475 -16.73 -0.02 -6.72
C LEU A 475 -18.23 -0.05 -6.37
N ARG A 476 -18.55 -0.19 -5.08
CA ARG A 476 -19.93 -0.17 -4.58
C ARG A 476 -20.19 0.96 -3.62
N GLN A 477 -19.28 1.18 -2.67
CA GLN A 477 -19.43 2.25 -1.69
C GLN A 477 -18.05 2.71 -1.20
N ILE A 478 -17.90 4.02 -0.97
CA ILE A 478 -16.78 4.63 -0.25
C ILE A 478 -17.34 5.28 1.01
N ILE A 479 -16.73 4.99 2.15
CA ILE A 479 -17.12 5.52 3.45
C ILE A 479 -15.89 6.24 4.03
N SER A 480 -16.02 7.55 4.25
CA SER A 480 -14.89 8.33 4.77
C SER A 480 -14.82 8.27 6.29
N GLY A 481 -13.63 8.07 6.83
CA GLY A 481 -13.38 8.18 8.27
C GLY A 481 -13.67 9.59 8.81
N GLN A 482 -13.56 10.65 8.00
CA GLN A 482 -13.79 12.02 8.48
C GLN A 482 -15.28 12.39 8.67
N ASN A 483 -16.20 11.76 7.93
CA ASN A 483 -17.64 12.05 7.98
C ASN A 483 -18.38 11.11 8.96
N PHE A 484 -17.86 11.07 10.19
CA PHE A 484 -18.18 10.08 11.22
C PHE A 484 -19.66 9.97 11.61
N TYR A 485 -20.39 11.08 11.74
CA TYR A 485 -21.61 11.10 12.55
C TYR A 485 -22.82 10.31 12.01
N ASP A 486 -22.83 9.98 10.72
CA ASP A 486 -23.95 9.27 10.09
C ASP A 486 -23.60 7.82 9.68
N ASP A 487 -22.32 7.53 9.35
CA ASP A 487 -21.94 6.26 8.70
C ASP A 487 -21.08 5.32 9.55
N CYS A 488 -20.39 5.81 10.58
CA CYS A 488 -19.49 5.00 11.41
C CYS A 488 -19.68 5.28 12.91
N GLU A 489 -19.54 4.26 13.76
CA GLU A 489 -19.53 4.39 15.22
C GLU A 489 -18.32 3.64 15.80
N VAL A 490 -17.63 4.23 16.79
CA VAL A 490 -16.53 3.56 17.51
C VAL A 490 -16.96 3.19 18.91
N GLN A 491 -16.94 1.90 19.19
CA GLN A 491 -17.16 1.33 20.52
C GLN A 491 -15.84 0.81 21.08
N ASN A 492 -15.08 1.71 21.72
CA ASN A 492 -13.77 1.44 22.33
C ASN A 492 -12.69 0.90 21.36
N ASP A 493 -12.72 -0.40 21.06
CA ASP A 493 -11.81 -1.16 20.20
C ASP A 493 -12.51 -1.66 18.91
N THR A 494 -13.80 -1.38 18.74
CA THR A 494 -14.60 -1.87 17.63
C THR A 494 -15.10 -0.71 16.78
N VAL A 495 -14.94 -0.81 15.45
CA VAL A 495 -15.61 0.07 14.49
C VAL A 495 -16.86 -0.62 13.98
N LEU A 496 -17.98 0.09 14.02
CA LEU A 496 -19.26 -0.28 13.42
C LEU A 496 -19.48 0.60 12.19
N ILE A 497 -19.72 0.00 11.04
CA ILE A 497 -19.87 0.73 9.77
C ILE A 497 -21.24 0.44 9.18
N ASN A 498 -22.03 1.49 9.02
CA ASN A 498 -23.33 1.45 8.38
C ASN A 498 -23.14 1.32 6.87
N ILE A 499 -23.89 0.40 6.28
CA ILE A 499 -23.81 0.11 4.86
C ILE A 499 -25.12 0.55 4.22
N LEU A 500 -25.04 1.17 3.05
CA LEU A 500 -26.26 1.41 2.27
C LEU A 500 -26.87 0.04 1.93
N PRO A 501 -28.17 -0.18 2.15
CA PRO A 501 -28.85 -1.37 1.66
C PRO A 501 -28.39 -1.73 0.24
N SER A 502 -28.37 -0.73 -0.66
CA SER A 502 -27.87 -0.82 -2.05
C SER A 502 -26.53 -1.48 -2.31
N THR A 503 -25.61 -1.48 -1.35
CA THR A 503 -24.22 -1.89 -1.57
C THR A 503 -24.07 -3.37 -1.90
N PHE A 504 -24.88 -4.23 -1.29
CA PHE A 504 -24.80 -5.70 -1.46
C PHE A 504 -25.93 -6.27 -2.32
N HIS A 505 -26.57 -5.46 -3.16
CA HIS A 505 -27.81 -5.85 -3.85
C HIS A 505 -27.66 -6.85 -5.00
N LYS A 506 -26.46 -7.36 -5.28
CA LYS A 506 -26.25 -8.50 -6.17
C LYS A 506 -26.17 -9.77 -5.33
N GLY A 507 -27.21 -10.61 -5.39
CA GLY A 507 -27.16 -11.93 -4.77
C GLY A 507 -26.19 -12.86 -5.50
N ASN A 508 -25.67 -13.86 -4.78
CA ASN A 508 -24.69 -14.82 -5.31
C ASN A 508 -23.44 -14.13 -5.89
N ALA A 509 -23.04 -13.02 -5.28
CA ALA A 509 -21.87 -12.24 -5.68
C ALA A 509 -20.83 -12.18 -4.57
N ASN A 510 -19.59 -11.97 -4.99
CA ASN A 510 -18.46 -11.83 -4.09
C ASN A 510 -18.11 -10.36 -3.89
N PHE A 511 -17.76 -10.03 -2.66
CA PHE A 511 -17.41 -8.69 -2.23
C PHE A 511 -16.06 -8.69 -1.51
N SER A 512 -15.37 -7.57 -1.62
CA SER A 512 -14.13 -7.29 -0.91
C SER A 512 -14.21 -5.93 -0.24
N VAL A 513 -13.67 -5.84 0.96
CA VAL A 513 -13.55 -4.58 1.68
C VAL A 513 -12.08 -4.20 1.78
N ARG A 514 -11.76 -2.99 1.35
CA ARG A 514 -10.48 -2.32 1.57
C ARG A 514 -10.66 -1.32 2.68
N VAL A 515 -9.72 -1.28 3.62
CA VAL A 515 -9.64 -0.26 4.65
C VAL A 515 -8.31 0.43 4.44
N ASP A 516 -8.31 1.74 4.22
CA ASP A 516 -7.07 2.48 4.04
C ASP A 516 -6.28 2.50 5.35
N ASN A 517 -4.97 2.65 5.24
CA ASN A 517 -4.16 3.01 6.40
C ASN A 517 -4.69 4.31 7.00
N ASN A 518 -4.51 4.50 8.31
CA ASN A 518 -4.99 5.68 9.01
C ASN A 518 -6.52 5.88 8.92
N PHE A 519 -7.30 4.83 8.64
CA PHE A 519 -8.75 4.82 8.86
C PHE A 519 -9.09 5.00 10.36
N VAL A 520 -8.26 4.39 11.22
CA VAL A 520 -8.29 4.57 12.68
C VAL A 520 -6.88 4.85 13.22
N LYS A 521 -6.84 5.40 14.42
CA LYS A 521 -5.63 5.64 15.22
C LYS A 521 -5.72 4.92 16.55
N SER A 522 -4.58 4.57 17.12
CA SER A 522 -4.48 4.18 18.52
C SER A 522 -4.96 5.32 19.42
N ARG A 523 -5.92 5.06 20.31
CA ARG A 523 -6.42 6.09 21.24
C ARG A 523 -5.33 6.58 22.18
N LYS A 524 -4.43 5.69 22.61
CA LYS A 524 -3.39 5.99 23.61
C LYS A 524 -2.25 6.80 23.01
N THR A 525 -1.76 6.41 21.83
CA THR A 525 -0.56 7.00 21.23
C THR A 525 -0.86 7.98 20.11
N GLN A 526 -2.11 8.02 19.63
CA GLN A 526 -2.53 8.81 18.46
C GLN A 526 -1.87 8.37 17.14
N GLU A 527 -1.19 7.21 17.13
CA GLU A 527 -0.54 6.68 15.94
C GLU A 527 -1.57 6.16 14.94
N PRO A 528 -1.41 6.47 13.64
CA PRO A 528 -2.19 5.84 12.57
C PRO A 528 -1.98 4.31 12.58
N LEU A 529 -3.05 3.56 12.37
CA LEU A 529 -2.97 2.10 12.25
C LEU A 529 -2.99 1.68 10.78
N LEU A 530 -2.39 0.51 10.51
CA LEU A 530 -2.48 -0.14 9.20
C LEU A 530 -3.94 -0.46 8.87
N GLY A 531 -4.25 -0.40 7.57
CA GLY A 531 -5.53 -0.80 7.00
C GLY A 531 -5.58 -2.28 6.61
N ILE A 532 -6.59 -2.64 5.82
CA ILE A 532 -6.78 -3.96 5.24
C ILE A 532 -6.71 -3.82 3.72
N SER A 533 -5.75 -4.49 3.10
CA SER A 533 -5.56 -4.42 1.65
C SER A 533 -6.75 -5.04 0.90
N GLU A 534 -6.92 -4.62 -0.36
CA GLU A 534 -7.92 -5.20 -1.27
C GLU A 534 -7.76 -6.71 -1.37
N LYS A 535 -8.88 -7.40 -1.61
CA LYS A 535 -8.94 -8.86 -1.81
C LYS A 535 -8.53 -9.71 -0.59
N ILE A 536 -8.21 -9.10 0.56
CA ILE A 536 -7.94 -9.82 1.81
C ILE A 536 -9.25 -10.08 2.58
N TRP A 537 -10.00 -9.03 2.91
CA TRP A 537 -11.31 -9.20 3.54
C TRP A 537 -12.39 -9.44 2.48
N ARG A 538 -12.63 -10.73 2.19
CA ARG A 538 -13.59 -11.21 1.19
C ARG A 538 -14.74 -11.96 1.83
N PHE A 539 -15.92 -11.85 1.24
CA PHE A 539 -17.11 -12.63 1.62
C PHE A 539 -18.08 -12.70 0.43
N SER A 540 -19.03 -13.61 0.49
CA SER A 540 -20.05 -13.78 -0.53
C SER A 540 -21.43 -13.45 -0.01
N THR A 541 -22.37 -13.22 -0.93
CA THR A 541 -23.78 -13.05 -0.61
C THR A 541 -24.60 -14.18 -1.23
N GLN A 542 -25.71 -14.53 -0.62
CA GLN A 542 -26.66 -15.51 -1.14
C GLN A 542 -28.09 -15.02 -0.89
N LEU A 543 -28.99 -15.25 -1.85
CA LEU A 543 -30.41 -14.90 -1.67
C LEU A 543 -31.11 -15.94 -0.77
N LYS A 544 -31.87 -15.49 0.22
CA LYS A 544 -32.73 -16.35 1.07
C LYS A 544 -33.90 -16.92 0.28
N GLU A 545 -34.49 -16.10 -0.58
CA GLU A 545 -35.62 -16.43 -1.43
C GLU A 545 -35.43 -15.82 -2.82
N GLN A 546 -36.04 -16.42 -3.84
CA GLN A 546 -36.06 -15.83 -5.18
C GLN A 546 -36.98 -14.61 -5.21
N ASP A 547 -36.57 -13.58 -5.93
CA ASP A 547 -37.38 -12.40 -6.13
C ASP A 547 -38.71 -12.76 -6.81
N GLN A 548 -39.79 -12.15 -6.33
CA GLN A 548 -41.12 -12.34 -6.92
C GLN A 548 -41.16 -11.78 -8.36
N PRO A 549 -41.95 -12.41 -9.27
CA PRO A 549 -42.20 -11.89 -10.60
C PRO A 549 -42.68 -10.44 -10.60
N SER A 550 -42.10 -9.62 -11.48
CA SER A 550 -42.45 -8.20 -11.61
C SER A 550 -42.53 -7.80 -13.08
N ASP A 551 -43.52 -6.98 -13.43
CA ASP A 551 -43.64 -6.41 -14.77
C ASP A 551 -42.60 -5.31 -15.04
N GLN A 552 -42.50 -4.90 -16.30
CA GLN A 552 -41.71 -3.75 -16.70
C GLN A 552 -42.13 -2.50 -15.91
N LEU A 553 -41.14 -1.72 -15.49
CA LEU A 553 -41.34 -0.49 -14.73
C LEU A 553 -40.68 0.68 -15.44
N ILE A 554 -41.39 1.81 -15.58
CA ILE A 554 -40.82 3.03 -16.17
C ILE A 554 -40.59 4.04 -15.04
N LEU A 555 -39.34 4.45 -14.90
CA LEU A 555 -38.87 5.43 -13.95
C LEU A 555 -38.54 6.73 -14.68
N SER A 556 -38.51 7.83 -13.93
CA SER A 556 -37.98 9.11 -14.37
C SER A 556 -36.82 9.51 -13.49
N ILE A 557 -35.77 10.03 -14.11
CA ILE A 557 -34.62 10.66 -13.45
C ILE A 557 -34.40 12.04 -14.06
N LYS A 558 -33.72 12.91 -13.33
CA LYS A 558 -33.39 14.26 -13.81
C LYS A 558 -31.88 14.43 -13.87
N LEU A 559 -31.38 14.99 -14.96
CA LEU A 559 -30.02 15.48 -15.09
C LEU A 559 -29.99 16.99 -14.85
N LYS A 560 -29.01 17.47 -14.07
CA LYS A 560 -28.73 18.88 -13.81
C LYS A 560 -27.30 19.16 -14.25
N PHE A 561 -27.17 20.04 -15.24
CA PHE A 561 -25.87 20.42 -15.79
C PHE A 561 -25.38 21.71 -15.13
N ASN A 562 -24.06 21.80 -14.95
CA ASN A 562 -23.33 23.00 -14.53
C ASN A 562 -22.37 23.44 -15.65
N ASP A 563 -21.74 24.60 -15.50
CA ASP A 563 -20.84 25.16 -16.51
C ASP A 563 -19.47 24.44 -16.60
N GLU A 564 -19.23 23.42 -15.77
CA GLU A 564 -17.94 22.72 -15.71
C GLU A 564 -17.62 21.93 -17.00
N MET A 565 -18.64 21.56 -17.78
CA MET A 565 -18.45 20.88 -19.07
C MET A 565 -19.48 21.30 -20.15
N PRO A 566 -19.21 22.38 -20.91
CA PRO A 566 -20.07 22.81 -22.00
C PRO A 566 -20.09 21.76 -23.12
N GLY A 567 -21.27 21.21 -23.43
CA GLY A 567 -21.49 20.27 -24.55
C GLY A 567 -22.44 19.12 -24.21
N TYR A 568 -22.34 18.55 -23.00
CA TYR A 568 -23.17 17.39 -22.61
C TYR A 568 -24.67 17.67 -22.64
N TYR A 569 -25.10 18.87 -22.25
CA TYR A 569 -26.50 19.25 -22.36
C TYR A 569 -27.00 19.18 -23.81
N ASP A 570 -26.22 19.69 -24.76
CA ASP A 570 -26.60 19.73 -26.17
C ASP A 570 -26.62 18.32 -26.79
N GLU A 571 -25.68 17.45 -26.38
CA GLU A 571 -25.65 16.05 -26.80
C GLU A 571 -26.83 15.24 -26.24
N VAL A 572 -27.18 15.42 -24.97
CA VAL A 572 -28.36 14.81 -24.35
C VAL A 572 -29.65 15.35 -24.98
N ASN A 573 -29.73 16.65 -25.25
CA ASN A 573 -30.88 17.30 -25.86
C ASN A 573 -31.10 16.85 -27.32
N SER A 574 -30.02 16.62 -28.07
CA SER A 574 -30.08 16.08 -29.43
C SER A 574 -30.35 14.57 -29.48
N GLN A 575 -30.58 13.93 -28.32
CA GLN A 575 -30.82 12.49 -28.20
C GLN A 575 -29.71 11.65 -28.83
N ASN A 576 -28.45 12.08 -28.62
CA ASN A 576 -27.30 11.38 -29.15
C ASN A 576 -27.26 9.94 -28.59
N THR A 577 -27.35 8.95 -29.49
CA THR A 577 -27.41 7.53 -29.15
C THR A 577 -26.17 7.05 -28.41
N TYR A 578 -25.01 7.66 -28.66
CA TYR A 578 -23.77 7.37 -27.94
C TYR A 578 -23.88 7.72 -26.45
N ILE A 579 -24.41 8.90 -26.14
CA ILE A 579 -24.57 9.37 -24.75
C ILE A 579 -25.60 8.54 -23.99
N PHE A 580 -26.70 8.16 -24.64
CA PHE A 580 -27.70 7.30 -24.00
C PHE A 580 -27.18 5.88 -23.80
N GLY A 581 -26.43 5.34 -24.77
CA GLY A 581 -25.73 4.05 -24.60
C GLY A 581 -24.69 4.11 -23.49
N GLN A 582 -23.98 5.22 -23.33
CA GLN A 582 -23.04 5.43 -22.25
C GLN A 582 -23.74 5.49 -20.88
N LEU A 583 -24.82 6.28 -20.76
CA LEU A 583 -25.61 6.35 -19.53
C LEU A 583 -26.22 4.98 -19.17
N GLN A 584 -26.71 4.23 -20.15
CA GLN A 584 -27.22 2.86 -19.97
C GLN A 584 -26.13 1.94 -19.43
N ASN A 585 -24.92 2.00 -20.00
CA ASN A 585 -23.79 1.20 -19.55
C ASN A 585 -23.36 1.60 -18.12
N GLU A 586 -23.25 2.89 -17.81
CA GLU A 586 -22.94 3.36 -16.46
C GLU A 586 -23.97 2.86 -15.43
N LEU A 587 -25.27 3.07 -15.70
CA LEU A 587 -26.35 2.64 -14.80
C LEU A 587 -26.40 1.12 -14.60
N SER A 588 -26.17 0.33 -15.65
CA SER A 588 -26.13 -1.14 -15.57
C SER A 588 -24.99 -1.68 -14.71
N LYS A 589 -23.89 -0.93 -14.58
CA LYS A 589 -22.77 -1.28 -13.69
C LYS A 589 -23.07 -0.87 -12.25
N ILE A 590 -23.66 0.31 -12.07
CA ILE A 590 -24.04 0.89 -10.77
C ILE A 590 -25.08 0.01 -10.06
N ILE A 591 -26.19 -0.29 -10.74
CA ILE A 591 -27.19 -1.26 -10.30
C ILE A 591 -26.91 -2.51 -11.12
N PRO A 592 -26.22 -3.53 -10.59
CA PRO A 592 -25.65 -4.63 -11.38
C PRO A 592 -26.71 -5.51 -12.04
N ILE A 593 -27.27 -5.02 -13.15
CA ILE A 593 -28.30 -5.66 -13.98
C ILE A 593 -27.81 -5.71 -15.42
N ASN A 594 -28.37 -6.63 -16.20
CA ASN A 594 -28.06 -6.69 -17.62
C ASN A 594 -28.46 -5.37 -18.31
N SER A 595 -27.52 -4.74 -19.03
CA SER A 595 -27.76 -3.46 -19.72
C SER A 595 -28.92 -3.53 -20.72
N GLN A 596 -29.17 -4.69 -21.33
CA GLN A 596 -30.31 -4.93 -22.22
C GLN A 596 -31.68 -4.80 -21.52
N ARG A 597 -31.71 -4.78 -20.18
CA ARG A 597 -32.92 -4.53 -19.40
C ARG A 597 -33.21 -3.05 -19.19
N LEU A 598 -32.30 -2.17 -19.58
CA LEU A 598 -32.47 -0.73 -19.45
C LEU A 598 -32.72 -0.11 -20.83
N GLU A 599 -33.78 0.68 -20.94
CA GLU A 599 -34.04 1.53 -22.09
C GLU A 599 -34.17 2.98 -21.60
N ILE A 600 -33.41 3.89 -22.22
CA ILE A 600 -33.36 5.29 -21.80
C ILE A 600 -33.91 6.16 -22.93
N ASN A 601 -34.90 7.00 -22.61
CA ASN A 601 -35.48 7.95 -23.54
C ASN A 601 -35.50 9.36 -22.96
N HIS A 602 -35.37 10.36 -23.83
CA HIS A 602 -35.59 11.76 -23.47
C HIS A 602 -37.08 12.02 -23.26
N ILE A 603 -37.43 12.76 -22.20
CA ILE A 603 -38.81 13.22 -21.98
C ILE A 603 -38.94 14.69 -22.35
N GLN A 604 -38.18 15.56 -21.66
CA GLN A 604 -38.28 17.00 -21.84
C GLN A 604 -37.07 17.74 -21.24
N ASN A 605 -36.84 18.96 -21.74
CA ASN A 605 -35.90 19.89 -21.12
C ASN A 605 -36.63 20.73 -20.06
N LEU A 606 -35.91 21.03 -18.99
CA LEU A 606 -36.34 21.87 -17.87
C LEU A 606 -35.36 23.02 -17.74
N ASN A 607 -35.87 24.23 -17.46
CA ASN A 607 -35.03 25.43 -17.29
C ASN A 607 -34.08 25.71 -18.47
N ALA A 608 -34.48 25.41 -19.71
CA ALA A 608 -33.63 25.56 -20.89
C ALA A 608 -33.07 26.99 -21.09
N ASP A 609 -33.80 28.00 -20.59
CA ASP A 609 -33.44 29.41 -20.68
C ASP A 609 -32.42 29.88 -19.62
N ARG A 610 -32.13 29.05 -18.60
CA ARG A 610 -31.16 29.37 -17.54
C ARG A 610 -29.83 28.70 -17.84
N LYS A 611 -28.83 29.47 -18.29
CA LYS A 611 -27.49 28.97 -18.66
C LYS A 611 -26.90 28.04 -17.59
N ASP A 612 -26.98 28.42 -16.33
CA ASP A 612 -26.27 27.74 -15.23
C ASP A 612 -27.15 26.70 -14.50
N GLN A 613 -28.37 26.42 -14.99
CA GLN A 613 -29.35 25.53 -14.33
C GLN A 613 -30.12 24.65 -15.32
N LYS A 614 -29.55 24.40 -16.52
CA LYS A 614 -30.18 23.55 -17.53
C LYS A 614 -30.40 22.14 -16.98
N GLN A 615 -31.61 21.63 -17.18
CA GLN A 615 -32.03 20.33 -16.68
C GLN A 615 -32.67 19.51 -17.81
N VAL A 616 -32.53 18.19 -17.72
CA VAL A 616 -33.19 17.26 -18.64
C VAL A 616 -33.89 16.17 -17.83
N LEU A 617 -35.14 15.89 -18.16
CA LEU A 617 -35.89 14.77 -17.61
C LEU A 617 -35.79 13.58 -18.59
N LEU A 618 -35.36 12.43 -18.07
CA LEU A 618 -35.22 11.18 -18.82
C LEU A 618 -36.16 10.12 -18.25
N SER A 619 -36.64 9.22 -19.11
CA SER A 619 -37.31 7.98 -18.69
C SER A 619 -36.34 6.82 -18.76
N ILE A 620 -36.36 5.96 -17.75
CA ILE A 620 -35.65 4.68 -17.72
C ILE A 620 -36.69 3.57 -17.63
N ALA A 621 -36.87 2.80 -18.69
CA ALA A 621 -37.64 1.56 -18.63
C ALA A 621 -36.73 0.43 -18.16
N VAL A 622 -37.18 -0.27 -17.10
CA VAL A 622 -36.55 -1.45 -16.53
C VAL A 622 -37.38 -2.66 -16.92
N ASN A 623 -36.84 -3.48 -17.82
CA ASN A 623 -37.48 -4.71 -18.28
C ASN A 623 -37.44 -5.79 -17.17
N LYS A 624 -38.41 -6.69 -17.20
CA LYS A 624 -38.46 -7.85 -16.28
C LYS A 624 -37.19 -8.70 -16.39
N PRO A 625 -36.75 -9.37 -15.32
CA PRO A 625 -35.59 -10.23 -15.38
C PRO A 625 -35.81 -11.42 -16.32
N ASN A 626 -34.73 -11.86 -16.97
CA ASN A 626 -34.76 -13.08 -17.77
C ASN A 626 -34.66 -14.34 -16.89
N ASN A 627 -33.97 -14.21 -15.74
CA ASN A 627 -33.80 -15.28 -14.76
C ASN A 627 -33.98 -14.77 -13.33
N TYR A 628 -35.11 -15.09 -12.70
CA TYR A 628 -35.45 -14.70 -11.32
C TYR A 628 -34.57 -15.36 -10.24
N SER A 629 -33.75 -16.36 -10.59
CA SER A 629 -32.81 -16.98 -9.65
C SER A 629 -31.50 -16.20 -9.48
N THR A 630 -31.19 -15.31 -10.41
CA THR A 630 -29.91 -14.56 -10.45
C THR A 630 -30.09 -13.06 -10.61
N GLU A 631 -31.24 -12.61 -11.12
CA GLU A 631 -31.50 -11.20 -11.40
C GLU A 631 -32.58 -10.62 -10.50
N ARG A 632 -32.39 -9.34 -10.16
CA ARG A 632 -33.31 -8.54 -9.35
C ARG A 632 -34.61 -8.21 -10.12
N ASN A 633 -35.72 -8.22 -9.40
CA ASN A 633 -37.01 -7.75 -9.93
C ASN A 633 -37.05 -6.22 -10.09
N THR A 634 -38.01 -5.70 -10.85
CA THR A 634 -38.05 -4.29 -11.26
C THR A 634 -38.33 -3.34 -10.10
N GLU A 635 -39.10 -3.75 -9.09
CA GLU A 635 -39.38 -2.94 -7.91
C GLU A 635 -38.15 -2.80 -7.01
N SER A 636 -37.37 -3.87 -6.86
CA SER A 636 -36.10 -3.83 -6.13
C SER A 636 -35.10 -2.95 -6.84
N VAL A 637 -34.97 -3.07 -8.17
CA VAL A 637 -34.11 -2.18 -8.98
C VAL A 637 -34.50 -0.71 -8.81
N LYS A 638 -35.79 -0.39 -8.74
CA LYS A 638 -36.26 0.98 -8.48
C LYS A 638 -35.80 1.48 -7.12
N LYS A 639 -35.99 0.68 -6.06
CA LYS A 639 -35.57 1.06 -4.69
C LYS A 639 -34.07 1.37 -4.66
N ASP A 640 -33.28 0.55 -5.34
CA ASP A 640 -31.81 0.71 -5.41
C ASP A 640 -31.42 1.96 -6.14
N LEU A 641 -32.01 2.20 -7.31
CA LEU A 641 -31.68 3.36 -8.11
C LEU A 641 -31.99 4.64 -7.33
N ASP A 642 -33.13 4.70 -6.67
CA ASP A 642 -33.53 5.84 -5.86
C ASP A 642 -32.57 6.06 -4.68
N GLU A 643 -32.21 5.00 -3.97
CA GLU A 643 -31.27 5.04 -2.84
C GLU A 643 -29.86 5.44 -3.28
N LEU A 644 -29.35 4.85 -4.35
CA LEU A 644 -28.02 5.18 -4.89
C LEU A 644 -27.98 6.63 -5.35
N ILE A 645 -29.01 7.14 -6.04
CA ILE A 645 -29.08 8.55 -6.46
C ILE A 645 -29.06 9.47 -5.24
N LYS A 646 -29.87 9.16 -4.22
CA LYS A 646 -29.95 9.97 -3.00
C LYS A 646 -28.67 9.94 -2.17
N ASN A 647 -27.84 8.91 -2.33
CA ASN A 647 -26.56 8.74 -1.65
C ASN A 647 -25.36 8.78 -2.62
N MET A 648 -25.51 9.49 -3.76
CA MET A 648 -24.53 9.45 -4.85
C MET A 648 -23.11 9.89 -4.48
N ASP A 649 -22.96 10.68 -3.42
CA ASP A 649 -21.65 11.14 -2.91
C ASP A 649 -20.75 9.99 -2.45
N PHE A 650 -21.34 8.82 -2.15
CA PHE A 650 -20.64 7.66 -1.61
C PHE A 650 -20.54 6.49 -2.59
N ASN A 651 -21.03 6.64 -3.83
CA ASN A 651 -21.09 5.55 -4.81
C ASN A 651 -20.73 6.00 -6.23
N LEU A 652 -20.74 5.05 -7.16
CA LEU A 652 -20.31 5.24 -8.54
C LEU A 652 -21.10 6.29 -9.35
N ILE A 653 -22.31 6.69 -8.91
CA ILE A 653 -23.10 7.71 -9.62
C ILE A 653 -22.33 9.04 -9.71
N SER A 654 -21.63 9.46 -8.64
CA SER A 654 -20.87 10.72 -8.66
C SER A 654 -19.61 10.68 -9.53
N GLN A 655 -19.16 9.48 -9.95
CA GLN A 655 -17.91 9.27 -10.66
C GLN A 655 -18.09 8.97 -12.17
N GLY A 656 -19.31 8.67 -12.61
CA GLY A 656 -19.56 8.40 -14.03
C GLY A 656 -19.57 9.66 -14.88
N ASN A 657 -19.35 9.51 -16.18
CA ASN A 657 -19.22 10.65 -17.08
C ASN A 657 -20.55 11.39 -17.26
N ILE A 658 -21.66 10.65 -17.29
CA ILE A 658 -23.03 11.19 -17.42
C ILE A 658 -23.79 11.10 -16.11
N THR A 659 -23.68 9.97 -15.40
CA THR A 659 -24.42 9.72 -14.15
C THR A 659 -24.13 10.74 -13.04
N ARG A 660 -22.96 11.38 -13.04
CA ARG A 660 -22.63 12.48 -12.10
C ARG A 660 -23.54 13.70 -12.21
N PHE A 661 -24.23 13.87 -13.35
CA PHE A 661 -25.19 14.95 -13.55
C PHE A 661 -26.57 14.59 -13.00
N ILE A 662 -26.81 13.38 -12.49
CA ILE A 662 -28.12 13.02 -11.92
C ILE A 662 -28.42 13.90 -10.69
N ASP A 663 -29.64 14.42 -10.62
CA ASP A 663 -30.11 15.25 -9.53
C ASP A 663 -30.41 14.41 -8.29
N LYS A 664 -29.47 14.42 -7.33
CA LYS A 664 -29.59 13.82 -5.99
C LYS A 664 -30.94 14.12 -5.31
N GLY A 665 -31.45 15.34 -5.45
CA GLY A 665 -32.67 15.78 -4.79
C GLY A 665 -33.96 15.25 -5.45
N TYR A 666 -33.88 14.80 -6.71
CA TYR A 666 -35.03 14.24 -7.42
C TYR A 666 -35.20 12.74 -7.19
N GLY A 667 -34.10 11.99 -7.08
CA GLY A 667 -34.14 10.53 -6.96
C GLY A 667 -34.65 9.83 -8.21
N ALA A 668 -35.17 8.61 -8.06
CA ALA A 668 -35.82 7.84 -9.13
C ALA A 668 -37.32 7.73 -8.88
N GLN A 669 -38.12 8.36 -9.74
CA GLN A 669 -39.56 8.48 -9.54
C GLN A 669 -40.34 7.64 -10.55
N PRO A 670 -41.33 6.83 -10.15
CA PRO A 670 -42.16 6.11 -11.11
C PRO A 670 -42.94 7.09 -11.99
N THR A 671 -42.85 6.92 -13.30
CA THR A 671 -43.66 7.69 -14.24
C THR A 671 -45.11 7.21 -14.11
N ARG A 672 -46.03 8.09 -13.68
CA ARG A 672 -47.46 7.74 -13.71
C ARG A 672 -47.85 7.41 -15.16
N LYS A 673 -48.65 6.35 -15.34
CA LYS A 673 -49.18 5.81 -16.62
C LYS A 673 -49.94 6.81 -17.53
N TYR A 674 -49.87 8.11 -17.27
CA TYR A 674 -50.55 9.16 -18.03
C TYR A 674 -49.54 10.11 -18.68
N ILE A 675 -48.75 9.60 -19.61
CA ILE A 675 -48.26 10.43 -20.72
C ILE A 675 -48.52 9.62 -21.98
N ASN A 676 -49.74 9.77 -22.52
CA ASN A 676 -50.01 9.41 -23.90
C ASN A 676 -49.14 10.34 -24.76
N PHE A 677 -48.02 9.82 -25.26
CA PHE A 677 -47.28 10.50 -26.32
C PHE A 677 -48.15 10.51 -27.57
N LYS A 678 -48.38 11.71 -28.10
CA LYS A 678 -48.99 11.96 -29.40
C LYS A 678 -47.92 12.47 -30.34
#